data_AF-A0A7K9YFT4-F1
#
_entry.id   AF-A0A7K9YFT4-F1
#
_cell.length_a   1.000
_cell.length_b   1.000
_cell.length_c   1.000
_cell.angle_alpha   90.00
_cell.angle_beta   90.00
_cell.angle_gamma   90.00
#
_symmetry.space_group_name_H-M   'P 1'
#
loop_
_entity.id
_entity.type
_entity.pdbx_description
1 polymer ?
#
loop_
_entity_poly.entity_id
_entity_poly.type
_entity_poly.pdbx_seq_one_letter_code
_entity_poly.pdbx_strand_id
1 'polypeptide(L)'
;MRSYQKLRTVVPQLVVSQEEEEEEENAATPTPAGHSKLAPWWVGSGLLVTAVLLSTITVWVLRQVSGGWHGPAPPPQCHLVPESHRYDCYPERSVVVTQELCESRGCCFIETLPAVGGKRGVPWCFYPPDFPSYMVQSLNQTPLGMAGLLVRREKAYYPRDIPVLRMDVEFQTNARLRIKITDAAKPRYEVPLDVPQVMKRAENPIYSLEFSRDPFGVLLRRRGTGTVLLNTTVAPLIFADQFLQISTALPSRFLYGLGEHRSTLLHSLDWNTLTLWARDVAPMESFNLYGAHPFYLLMEEGGDAHGIFLLNSNAMEVALQPAPGLTWRTIGGVLDFYIFLGPDPNMVIQQYQEVIGFPAMPPLWALGFHLCRWGYSSSNETWQTARAMRNFQIPQDAQWNDIDYMDGYRDFTFDPQKFASLPSLVEDLHKHGQHYVMILDPGISSTSPRGSYWPFDEGLRRGLFLNTTQGQPLIGQVWPGYTAFPDFSNTDTHQWWLENLQRFHAHVPFDGLWIDMNEPSNFMDGSEEGCPPGELDSPPYTPAVLGNSLSAKTVCASAKQNASVHYNLHNLYGLKEAEATARALIQIRGKRPFVISRSTFPSQGRYSGHWLGDNRSQWKDMYYSIPGMLSFSLFGIPLVGADICGFSGSTSEELCIRWMQLGAFYPFSRNHNTLNEKTQDPTVFSPSARTAMKDVLLTRYSLLPFLYTLFHRAHLQGETVARPLFFEFPWDVATYGLDRQFLWGQSLLVTPVLEPGADSVLGYFPQGVWYDFYTGSSVNSSGEMLKLSAPLDHLNLHLREGSILPTQKPGTTSKATRGNPLRLIVALSSRATAWGDLFWDDGESLDTFERGNYSYLVFNATENIFTSNVLHASTEAAYVTIDAVSFYGVQEPPSKVLLDGQEKPFSYLDNQVLTVSGLSLGLSQGFSLQWL
;
A
#
# COMPACT_ATOMS: atom_id res chain seq x y z
N MET A 1 17.68 16.66 10.66
CA MET A 1 17.80 15.69 11.79
C MET A 1 18.18 16.31 13.14
N ARG A 2 19.30 17.07 13.29
CA ARG A 2 19.73 17.58 14.61
C ARG A 2 18.78 18.60 15.28
N SER A 3 17.95 19.31 14.52
CA SER A 3 16.99 20.30 15.07
C SER A 3 15.74 19.67 15.69
N TYR A 4 15.33 18.48 15.25
CA TYR A 4 14.11 17.79 15.75
C TYR A 4 14.40 16.81 16.89
N GLN A 5 15.60 16.22 16.95
CA GLN A 5 16.00 15.38 18.10
C GLN A 5 16.00 16.14 19.44
N LYS A 6 16.09 17.48 19.42
CA LYS A 6 15.90 18.31 20.61
C LYS A 6 14.45 18.30 21.14
N LEU A 7 13.45 18.00 20.32
CA LEU A 7 12.03 18.00 20.72
C LEU A 7 11.59 16.68 21.41
N ARG A 8 12.28 15.55 21.18
CA ARG A 8 11.93 14.25 21.80
C ARG A 8 12.38 14.07 23.26
N THR A 9 13.16 15.00 23.82
CA THR A 9 13.78 14.82 25.15
C THR A 9 12.90 15.14 26.36
N VAL A 10 11.59 15.36 26.19
CA VAL A 10 10.68 15.84 27.27
C VAL A 10 9.46 14.93 27.51
N VAL A 11 9.59 13.60 27.33
CA VAL A 11 8.51 12.65 27.68
C VAL A 11 9.05 11.56 28.62
N PRO A 12 8.62 11.47 29.89
CA PRO A 12 8.98 10.36 30.78
C PRO A 12 8.10 9.13 30.48
N GLN A 13 8.74 7.98 30.20
CA GLN A 13 8.09 6.67 30.15
C GLN A 13 7.80 6.17 31.58
N LEU A 14 6.56 5.76 31.85
CA LEU A 14 6.13 5.14 33.10
C LEU A 14 6.21 3.60 32.97
N VAL A 15 6.94 2.97 33.89
CA VAL A 15 7.05 1.52 34.04
C VAL A 15 6.06 1.07 35.11
N VAL A 16 5.23 0.05 34.83
CA VAL A 16 4.42 -0.64 35.85
C VAL A 16 4.53 -2.15 35.67
N SER A 17 4.79 -2.81 36.79
CA SER A 17 5.04 -4.24 37.01
C SER A 17 3.78 -5.09 36.98
N GLN A 18 3.90 -6.33 36.50
CA GLN A 18 2.88 -7.38 36.55
C GLN A 18 3.00 -8.22 37.83
N GLU A 19 1.86 -8.61 38.40
CA GLU A 19 1.73 -9.72 39.36
C GLU A 19 0.85 -10.82 38.72
N GLU A 20 1.27 -12.06 38.94
CA GLU A 20 0.71 -13.32 38.44
C GLU A 20 -0.45 -13.81 39.33
N GLU A 21 -1.40 -14.56 38.77
CA GLU A 21 -2.20 -15.55 39.51
C GLU A 21 -2.62 -16.73 38.60
N GLU A 22 -2.48 -17.93 39.15
CA GLU A 22 -2.68 -19.28 38.57
C GLU A 22 -4.09 -19.88 38.85
N GLU A 23 -4.29 -21.11 38.33
CA GLU A 23 -5.28 -22.18 38.65
C GLU A 23 -6.49 -22.34 37.68
N GLU A 24 -6.53 -23.41 36.86
CA GLU A 24 -7.02 -24.81 37.09
C GLU A 24 -8.57 -24.93 37.05
N GLU A 25 -9.29 -25.95 36.56
CA GLU A 25 -9.08 -27.20 35.82
C GLU A 25 -10.49 -27.73 35.37
N ASN A 26 -10.52 -28.65 34.40
CA ASN A 26 -11.47 -29.79 34.25
C ASN A 26 -12.94 -29.67 33.74
N ALA A 27 -13.09 -30.19 32.50
CA ALA A 27 -13.72 -31.49 32.15
C ALA A 27 -15.21 -31.64 31.74
N ALA A 28 -15.34 -32.43 30.65
CA ALA A 28 -16.31 -33.49 30.34
C ALA A 28 -17.60 -33.19 29.55
N THR A 29 -17.67 -33.87 28.40
CA THR A 29 -18.83 -34.21 27.55
C THR A 29 -19.75 -35.25 28.23
N PRO A 30 -20.99 -35.50 27.74
CA PRO A 30 -21.19 -36.48 26.66
C PRO A 30 -22.41 -36.24 25.73
N THR A 31 -22.39 -36.88 24.56
CA THR A 31 -23.55 -37.18 23.67
C THR A 31 -24.30 -38.44 24.18
N PRO A 32 -25.51 -38.83 23.68
CA PRO A 32 -25.60 -39.64 22.44
C PRO A 32 -26.93 -39.60 21.62
N ALA A 33 -26.78 -39.92 20.33
CA ALA A 33 -27.55 -40.81 19.43
C ALA A 33 -29.10 -40.85 19.33
N GLY A 34 -29.60 -41.02 18.09
CA GLY A 34 -30.96 -41.50 17.79
C GLY A 34 -31.29 -41.67 16.29
N HIS A 35 -31.58 -42.91 15.85
CA HIS A 35 -31.64 -43.42 14.47
C HIS A 35 -32.96 -43.27 13.65
N SER A 36 -32.79 -43.17 12.32
CA SER A 36 -33.42 -43.96 11.21
C SER A 36 -34.84 -43.73 10.62
N LYS A 37 -34.88 -43.91 9.26
CA LYS A 37 -35.85 -44.55 8.32
C LYS A 37 -36.26 -43.63 7.15
N LEU A 38 -35.81 -43.87 5.90
CA LEU A 38 -36.37 -44.74 4.81
C LEU A 38 -37.85 -44.40 4.48
N ALA A 39 -38.35 -44.18 3.25
CA ALA A 39 -37.95 -44.20 1.82
C ALA A 39 -39.24 -43.75 1.01
N PRO A 40 -39.54 -44.06 -0.29
CA PRO A 40 -38.84 -43.99 -1.60
C PRO A 40 -39.71 -43.51 -2.84
N TRP A 41 -39.12 -43.54 -4.06
CA TRP A 41 -39.66 -43.51 -5.47
C TRP A 41 -40.08 -42.14 -6.06
N TRP A 42 -39.63 -41.72 -7.25
CA TRP A 42 -39.95 -42.29 -8.58
C TRP A 42 -38.85 -42.12 -9.67
N VAL A 43 -39.02 -42.93 -10.72
CA VAL A 43 -38.13 -43.28 -11.84
C VAL A 43 -38.53 -42.54 -13.14
N GLY A 44 -37.55 -42.29 -14.02
CA GLY A 44 -37.74 -42.12 -15.48
C GLY A 44 -36.64 -41.25 -16.11
N SER A 45 -35.55 -41.78 -16.69
CA SER A 45 -35.36 -42.49 -17.98
C SER A 45 -34.84 -41.58 -19.11
N GLY A 46 -33.74 -41.98 -19.77
CA GLY A 46 -33.32 -41.52 -21.11
C GLY A 46 -31.86 -41.05 -21.25
N LEU A 47 -30.84 -41.91 -21.16
CA LEU A 47 -30.10 -42.51 -22.29
C LEU A 47 -29.46 -41.53 -23.30
N LEU A 48 -28.14 -41.29 -23.15
CA LEU A 48 -27.15 -41.31 -24.25
C LEU A 48 -25.73 -41.36 -23.66
N VAL A 49 -24.82 -42.03 -24.38
CA VAL A 49 -23.36 -42.20 -24.13
C VAL A 49 -22.94 -43.59 -23.62
N THR A 50 -23.11 -44.58 -24.50
CA THR A 50 -22.36 -45.84 -24.53
C THR A 50 -21.15 -45.69 -25.46
N ALA A 51 -19.98 -45.28 -24.95
CA ALA A 51 -18.69 -45.42 -25.64
C ALA A 51 -17.42 -45.31 -24.76
N VAL A 52 -17.53 -45.17 -23.43
CA VAL A 52 -16.35 -45.02 -22.53
C VAL A 52 -16.25 -46.14 -21.48
N LEU A 53 -17.21 -47.06 -21.43
CA LEU A 53 -17.35 -48.06 -20.37
C LEU A 53 -16.62 -49.40 -20.59
N LEU A 54 -15.82 -49.54 -21.67
CA LEU A 54 -15.07 -50.77 -21.95
C LEU A 54 -13.56 -50.68 -21.67
N SER A 55 -13.02 -49.52 -21.24
CA SER A 55 -11.62 -49.41 -20.78
C SER A 55 -11.48 -49.34 -19.25
N THR A 56 -12.57 -49.07 -18.52
CA THR A 56 -12.53 -48.84 -17.07
C THR A 56 -12.72 -50.13 -16.24
N ILE A 57 -13.40 -51.14 -16.77
CA ILE A 57 -13.60 -52.43 -16.07
C ILE A 57 -12.31 -53.29 -16.10
N THR A 58 -11.51 -53.20 -17.16
CA THR A 58 -10.25 -53.94 -17.26
C THR A 58 -9.19 -53.39 -16.29
N VAL A 59 -9.16 -52.07 -16.06
CA VAL A 59 -8.24 -51.44 -15.10
C VAL A 59 -8.67 -51.68 -13.65
N TRP A 60 -9.98 -51.77 -13.36
CA TRP A 60 -10.46 -52.03 -12.01
C TRP A 60 -10.27 -53.50 -11.58
N VAL A 61 -10.47 -54.46 -12.49
CA VAL A 61 -10.25 -55.89 -12.20
C VAL A 61 -8.76 -56.24 -12.14
N LEU A 62 -7.88 -55.58 -12.92
CA LEU A 62 -6.43 -55.78 -12.80
C LEU A 62 -5.83 -55.16 -11.52
N ARG A 63 -6.48 -54.19 -10.89
CA ARG A 63 -6.06 -53.61 -9.60
C ARG A 63 -6.42 -54.46 -8.37
N GLN A 64 -7.31 -55.44 -8.50
CA GLN A 64 -7.67 -56.35 -7.38
C GLN A 64 -6.91 -57.69 -7.40
N VAL A 65 -6.13 -57.98 -8.44
CA VAL A 65 -5.39 -59.26 -8.56
C VAL A 65 -3.86 -59.09 -8.40
N SER A 66 -3.34 -57.87 -8.36
CA SER A 66 -1.99 -57.60 -7.85
C SER A 66 -2.06 -57.26 -6.37
N GLY A 67 -1.46 -58.12 -5.53
CA GLY A 67 -1.30 -57.87 -4.09
C GLY A 67 -0.73 -56.48 -3.82
N GLY A 68 -1.16 -55.87 -2.71
CA GLY A 68 -0.85 -54.51 -2.31
C GLY A 68 0.58 -54.10 -2.59
N TRP A 69 0.76 -53.30 -3.63
CA TRP A 69 1.92 -52.43 -3.76
C TRP A 69 1.73 -51.30 -2.74
N HIS A 70 2.12 -51.56 -1.51
CA HIS A 70 2.74 -50.49 -0.75
C HIS A 70 3.98 -50.09 -1.57
N GLY A 71 3.97 -48.89 -2.16
CA GLY A 71 5.21 -48.29 -2.63
C GLY A 71 6.27 -48.37 -1.52
N PRO A 72 7.57 -48.37 -1.85
CA PRO A 72 8.60 -48.37 -0.82
C PRO A 72 8.26 -47.29 0.21
N ALA A 73 8.29 -47.65 1.49
CA ALA A 73 8.01 -46.70 2.56
C ALA A 73 8.93 -45.48 2.38
N PRO A 74 8.45 -44.25 2.60
CA PRO A 74 9.28 -43.06 2.50
C PRO A 74 10.54 -43.25 3.35
N PRO A 75 11.70 -42.73 2.91
CA PRO A 75 12.91 -42.76 3.72
C PRO A 75 12.62 -42.28 5.16
N PRO A 76 13.20 -42.89 6.21
CA PRO A 76 12.86 -42.57 7.60
C PRO A 76 12.94 -41.08 7.94
N GLN A 77 13.86 -40.35 7.31
CA GLN A 77 14.05 -38.91 7.45
C GLN A 77 12.84 -38.08 6.98
N CYS A 78 12.02 -38.60 6.05
CA CYS A 78 10.84 -37.91 5.55
C CYS A 78 9.72 -37.81 6.61
N HIS A 79 9.63 -38.80 7.50
CA HIS A 79 8.67 -38.79 8.60
C HIS A 79 9.08 -37.86 9.75
N LEU A 80 10.30 -37.31 9.72
CA LEU A 80 10.80 -36.37 10.75
C LEU A 80 10.34 -34.93 10.52
N VAL A 81 9.77 -34.60 9.34
CA VAL A 81 9.35 -33.24 9.00
C VAL A 81 7.84 -33.06 9.25
N PRO A 82 7.45 -32.30 10.28
CA PRO A 82 6.04 -31.99 10.55
C PRO A 82 5.39 -31.30 9.35
N GLU A 83 4.09 -31.51 9.13
CA GLU A 83 3.36 -30.95 7.99
C GLU A 83 3.55 -29.43 7.84
N SER A 84 3.44 -28.67 8.94
CA SER A 84 3.63 -27.22 8.94
C SER A 84 5.02 -26.76 8.52
N HIS A 85 6.03 -27.62 8.67
CA HIS A 85 7.44 -27.37 8.37
C HIS A 85 7.89 -27.97 7.01
N ARG A 86 6.96 -28.51 6.23
CA ARG A 86 7.28 -29.03 4.89
C ARG A 86 7.45 -27.86 3.92
N TYR A 87 8.70 -27.55 3.59
CA TYR A 87 9.04 -26.59 2.54
C TYR A 87 8.95 -27.28 1.17
N ASP A 88 8.14 -26.72 0.30
CA ASP A 88 7.77 -27.29 -0.99
C ASP A 88 8.97 -27.36 -1.97
N CYS A 89 9.28 -28.58 -2.39
CA CYS A 89 10.37 -28.92 -3.32
C CYS A 89 9.93 -28.95 -4.79
N TYR A 90 8.63 -28.86 -5.04
CA TYR A 90 8.07 -28.91 -6.40
C TYR A 90 7.01 -27.81 -6.60
N PRO A 91 7.42 -26.54 -6.60
CA PRO A 91 6.50 -25.40 -6.61
C PRO A 91 5.86 -25.10 -7.97
N GLU A 92 6.24 -25.83 -9.02
CA GLU A 92 5.71 -25.66 -10.36
C GLU A 92 4.23 -26.03 -10.44
N ARG A 93 3.37 -25.04 -10.68
CA ARG A 93 1.91 -25.23 -10.67
C ARG A 93 1.32 -25.87 -11.92
N SER A 94 2.05 -25.81 -13.02
CA SER A 94 1.66 -26.47 -14.27
C SER A 94 1.90 -27.98 -14.24
N VAL A 95 2.48 -28.50 -13.16
CA VAL A 95 2.87 -29.91 -13.03
C VAL A 95 2.09 -30.55 -11.89
N VAL A 96 1.43 -31.67 -12.18
CA VAL A 96 0.91 -32.56 -11.12
C VAL A 96 2.09 -33.39 -10.61
N VAL A 97 2.49 -33.14 -9.37
CA VAL A 97 3.68 -33.74 -8.78
C VAL A 97 3.40 -35.20 -8.42
N THR A 98 4.13 -36.13 -9.03
CA THR A 98 4.11 -37.56 -8.69
C THR A 98 5.24 -37.89 -7.71
N GLN A 99 5.13 -39.04 -7.03
CA GLN A 99 6.20 -39.56 -6.18
C GLN A 99 7.53 -39.66 -6.95
N GLU A 100 7.51 -40.24 -8.16
CA GLU A 100 8.69 -40.38 -9.02
C GLU A 100 9.33 -39.03 -9.36
N LEU A 101 8.52 -38.01 -9.71
CA LEU A 101 9.03 -36.67 -9.99
C LEU A 101 9.67 -36.04 -8.74
N CYS A 102 9.03 -36.18 -7.58
CA CYS A 102 9.55 -35.66 -6.32
C CYS A 102 10.89 -36.32 -5.92
N GLU A 103 10.92 -37.65 -5.95
CA GLU A 103 12.11 -38.43 -5.59
C GLU A 103 13.25 -38.21 -6.60
N SER A 104 12.95 -37.91 -7.86
CA SER A 104 13.96 -37.55 -8.87
C SER A 104 14.71 -36.25 -8.54
N ARG A 105 14.12 -35.36 -7.73
CA ARG A 105 14.80 -34.18 -7.17
C ARG A 105 15.57 -34.47 -5.90
N GLY A 106 15.50 -35.69 -5.36
CA GLY A 106 16.03 -36.05 -4.04
C GLY A 106 15.14 -35.60 -2.88
N CYS A 107 13.83 -35.40 -3.13
CA CYS A 107 12.88 -34.89 -2.15
C CYS A 107 11.99 -35.98 -1.55
N CYS A 108 11.33 -35.65 -0.45
CA CYS A 108 10.39 -36.52 0.26
C CYS A 108 8.98 -36.38 -0.31
N PHE A 109 8.30 -37.50 -0.52
CA PHE A 109 6.90 -37.53 -0.96
C PHE A 109 6.01 -38.18 0.11
N ILE A 110 5.05 -37.43 0.65
CA ILE A 110 4.00 -37.93 1.56
C ILE A 110 2.66 -37.33 1.16
N GLU A 111 1.74 -38.18 0.69
CA GLU A 111 0.38 -37.78 0.34
C GLU A 111 -0.45 -37.46 1.59
N THR A 112 -1.10 -36.30 1.62
CA THR A 112 -1.97 -35.85 2.73
C THR A 112 -3.42 -35.76 2.27
N LEU A 113 -4.35 -36.39 3.01
CA LEU A 113 -5.80 -36.38 2.74
C LEU A 113 -6.55 -35.48 3.74
N PRO A 114 -7.66 -34.81 3.33
CA PRO A 114 -8.31 -34.92 2.02
C PRO A 114 -7.88 -33.82 1.03
N ALA A 115 -7.76 -34.18 -0.25
CA ALA A 115 -7.59 -33.24 -1.36
C ALA A 115 -8.92 -32.52 -1.67
N VAL A 116 -9.36 -31.59 -0.82
CA VAL A 116 -10.64 -30.87 -1.03
C VAL A 116 -10.38 -29.48 -1.60
N GLY A 117 -10.72 -29.32 -2.88
CA GLY A 117 -11.17 -28.04 -3.45
C GLY A 117 -10.12 -26.94 -3.59
N GLY A 118 -9.13 -27.11 -4.48
CA GLY A 118 -8.42 -25.99 -5.13
C GLY A 118 -7.63 -25.01 -4.26
N LYS A 119 -7.59 -25.18 -2.93
CA LYS A 119 -6.75 -24.41 -2.01
C LYS A 119 -5.41 -25.11 -1.84
N ARG A 120 -4.32 -24.37 -2.02
CA ARG A 120 -2.95 -24.84 -1.75
C ARG A 120 -2.90 -25.25 -0.28
N GLY A 121 -2.45 -26.47 -0.02
CA GLY A 121 -2.36 -27.06 1.30
C GLY A 121 -0.95 -27.57 1.56
N VAL A 122 -0.82 -28.48 2.53
CA VAL A 122 0.45 -29.13 2.86
C VAL A 122 1.09 -29.73 1.60
N PRO A 123 2.34 -29.39 1.26
CA PRO A 123 2.98 -29.89 0.06
C PRO A 123 3.28 -31.38 0.20
N TRP A 124 2.87 -32.15 -0.80
CA TRP A 124 3.17 -33.58 -0.85
C TRP A 124 4.64 -33.84 -1.11
N CYS A 125 5.28 -32.99 -1.92
CA CYS A 125 6.72 -33.04 -2.20
C CYS A 125 7.48 -31.95 -1.44
N PHE A 126 8.38 -32.33 -0.54
CA PHE A 126 9.09 -31.38 0.32
C PHE A 126 10.56 -31.75 0.52
N TYR A 127 11.38 -30.78 0.88
CA TYR A 127 12.80 -31.03 1.12
C TYR A 127 13.00 -31.87 2.39
N PRO A 128 13.83 -32.94 2.34
CA PRO A 128 14.33 -33.58 3.55
C PRO A 128 15.31 -32.67 4.31
N PRO A 129 15.54 -32.89 5.63
CA PRO A 129 16.47 -32.08 6.41
C PRO A 129 17.92 -32.09 5.92
N ASP A 130 18.35 -33.17 5.26
CA ASP A 130 19.69 -33.37 4.71
C ASP A 130 19.81 -32.97 3.22
N PHE A 131 18.82 -32.26 2.67
CA PHE A 131 18.83 -31.85 1.27
C PHE A 131 20.06 -30.97 0.95
N PRO A 132 20.81 -31.23 -0.13
CA PRO A 132 22.01 -30.47 -0.48
C PRO A 132 21.74 -28.97 -0.69
N SER A 133 22.48 -28.14 0.06
CA SER A 133 22.49 -26.68 -0.07
C SER A 133 23.90 -26.14 -0.34
N TYR A 134 24.03 -24.82 -0.30
CA TYR A 134 25.35 -24.17 -0.28
C TYR A 134 26.03 -24.38 1.06
N MET A 135 27.35 -24.28 1.10
CA MET A 135 28.15 -24.22 2.32
C MET A 135 29.03 -22.97 2.34
N VAL A 136 29.36 -22.47 3.53
CA VAL A 136 30.30 -21.36 3.71
C VAL A 136 31.73 -21.86 3.49
N GLN A 137 32.35 -21.47 2.38
CA GLN A 137 33.76 -21.79 2.10
C GLN A 137 34.71 -20.84 2.84
N SER A 138 34.38 -19.55 2.88
CA SER A 138 35.16 -18.53 3.58
C SER A 138 34.26 -17.41 4.08
N LEU A 139 34.66 -16.74 5.16
CA LEU A 139 33.99 -15.58 5.72
C LEU A 139 35.06 -14.63 6.27
N ASN A 140 35.20 -13.47 5.64
CA ASN A 140 36.24 -12.48 5.94
C ASN A 140 35.59 -11.18 6.42
N GLN A 141 36.25 -10.47 7.34
CA GLN A 141 35.80 -9.14 7.77
C GLN A 141 36.04 -8.10 6.66
N THR A 142 35.12 -7.15 6.54
CA THR A 142 35.23 -5.97 5.67
C THR A 142 35.09 -4.70 6.51
N PRO A 143 35.41 -3.51 5.97
CA PRO A 143 35.20 -2.25 6.70
C PRO A 143 33.75 -2.02 7.17
N LEU A 144 32.76 -2.54 6.41
CA LEU A 144 31.32 -2.37 6.70
C LEU A 144 30.68 -3.59 7.38
N GLY A 145 31.34 -4.75 7.34
CA GLY A 145 30.81 -5.98 7.93
C GLY A 145 31.61 -7.21 7.53
N MET A 146 31.03 -8.07 6.69
CA MET A 146 31.63 -9.35 6.31
C MET A 146 31.38 -9.66 4.84
N ALA A 147 32.28 -10.43 4.23
CA ALA A 147 32.11 -10.99 2.90
C ALA A 147 32.47 -12.48 2.92
N GLY A 148 31.66 -13.32 2.30
CA GLY A 148 31.87 -14.76 2.26
C GLY A 148 31.70 -15.35 0.87
N LEU A 149 32.34 -16.50 0.64
CA LEU A 149 32.11 -17.33 -0.53
C LEU A 149 31.24 -18.52 -0.12
N LEU A 150 30.13 -18.70 -0.83
CA LEU A 150 29.24 -19.84 -0.67
C LEU A 150 29.44 -20.78 -1.85
N VAL A 151 29.65 -22.07 -1.58
CA VAL A 151 29.89 -23.07 -2.62
C VAL A 151 28.86 -24.19 -2.52
N ARG A 152 28.33 -24.63 -3.66
CA ARG A 152 27.43 -25.78 -3.76
C ARG A 152 28.20 -26.94 -4.37
N ARG A 153 28.22 -28.09 -3.68
CA ARG A 153 28.92 -29.31 -4.14
C ARG A 153 28.08 -30.14 -5.10
N GLU A 154 26.76 -30.13 -4.90
CA GLU A 154 25.80 -30.90 -5.68
C GLU A 154 24.86 -29.95 -6.41
N LYS A 155 24.82 -30.07 -7.74
CA LYS A 155 24.04 -29.20 -8.61
C LYS A 155 22.55 -29.28 -8.27
N ALA A 156 21.88 -28.13 -8.15
CA ALA A 156 20.43 -28.10 -8.01
C ALA A 156 19.72 -28.58 -9.30
N TYR A 157 18.43 -28.89 -9.19
CA TYR A 157 17.62 -29.40 -10.32
C TYR A 157 17.17 -28.31 -11.31
N TYR A 158 17.32 -27.03 -10.99
CA TYR A 158 17.06 -25.95 -11.95
C TYR A 158 18.21 -25.77 -12.95
N PRO A 159 17.92 -25.44 -14.23
CA PRO A 159 18.94 -25.14 -15.23
C PRO A 159 19.84 -23.98 -14.81
N ARG A 160 21.12 -24.01 -15.22
CA ARG A 160 22.12 -22.96 -14.95
C ARG A 160 22.23 -22.58 -13.46
N ASP A 161 22.20 -23.59 -12.58
CA ASP A 161 22.59 -23.49 -11.18
C ASP A 161 24.00 -22.88 -11.03
N ILE A 162 24.16 -21.93 -10.10
CA ILE A 162 25.39 -21.15 -9.94
C ILE A 162 26.24 -21.74 -8.80
N PRO A 163 27.40 -22.36 -9.09
CA PRO A 163 28.12 -23.18 -8.11
C PRO A 163 28.83 -22.37 -7.02
N VAL A 164 29.17 -21.11 -7.29
CA VAL A 164 29.92 -20.23 -6.37
C VAL A 164 29.22 -18.88 -6.28
N LEU A 165 28.76 -18.53 -5.09
CA LEU A 165 28.14 -17.24 -4.78
C LEU A 165 29.05 -16.41 -3.88
N ARG A 166 28.87 -15.11 -3.95
CA ARG A 166 29.43 -14.15 -3.00
C ARG A 166 28.30 -13.64 -2.10
N MET A 167 28.52 -13.67 -0.79
CA MET A 167 27.66 -13.03 0.20
C MET A 167 28.36 -11.80 0.75
N ASP A 168 27.72 -10.64 0.71
CA ASP A 168 28.16 -9.39 1.33
C ASP A 168 27.18 -9.01 2.44
N VAL A 169 27.72 -8.68 3.62
CA VAL A 169 26.97 -8.27 4.80
C VAL A 169 27.46 -6.91 5.25
N GLU A 170 26.55 -5.95 5.30
CA GLU A 170 26.81 -4.58 5.74
C GLU A 170 26.00 -4.27 7.00
N PHE A 171 26.69 -3.99 8.12
CA PHE A 171 26.04 -3.46 9.31
C PHE A 171 25.82 -1.96 9.10
N GLN A 172 24.74 -1.61 8.41
CA GLN A 172 24.54 -0.26 7.88
C GLN A 172 24.27 0.77 8.97
N THR A 173 23.35 0.46 9.89
CA THR A 173 23.06 1.29 11.07
C THR A 173 22.83 0.39 12.28
N ASN A 174 22.66 0.99 13.46
CA ASN A 174 22.35 0.21 14.66
C ASN A 174 21.02 -0.57 14.55
N ALA A 175 20.12 -0.18 13.64
CA ALA A 175 18.81 -0.80 13.42
C ALA A 175 18.56 -1.23 11.96
N ARG A 176 19.56 -1.16 11.08
CA ARG A 176 19.48 -1.62 9.68
C ARG A 176 20.66 -2.49 9.30
N LEU A 177 20.36 -3.66 8.75
CA LEU A 177 21.31 -4.64 8.22
C LEU A 177 21.04 -4.85 6.72
N ARG A 178 22.09 -5.01 5.92
CA ARG A 178 21.96 -5.46 4.53
C ARG A 178 22.70 -6.77 4.32
N ILE A 179 22.06 -7.74 3.68
CA ILE A 179 22.65 -9.02 3.29
C ILE A 179 22.38 -9.22 1.80
N LYS A 180 23.44 -9.29 1.01
CA LYS A 180 23.36 -9.42 -0.44
C LYS A 180 24.08 -10.68 -0.90
N ILE A 181 23.44 -11.50 -1.73
CA ILE A 181 23.99 -12.72 -2.32
C ILE A 181 23.97 -12.58 -3.84
N THR A 182 25.14 -12.71 -4.45
CA THR A 182 25.37 -12.55 -5.89
C THR A 182 26.16 -13.72 -6.48
N ASP A 183 26.18 -13.83 -7.81
CA ASP A 183 27.12 -14.70 -8.52
C ASP A 183 28.55 -14.14 -8.36
N ALA A 184 29.47 -14.98 -7.89
CA ALA A 184 30.85 -14.58 -7.64
C ALA A 184 31.67 -14.36 -8.92
N ALA A 185 31.23 -14.92 -10.05
CA ALA A 185 31.95 -14.90 -11.32
C ALA A 185 31.39 -13.87 -12.32
N LYS A 186 30.08 -13.62 -12.31
CA LYS A 186 29.42 -12.74 -13.30
C LYS A 186 28.47 -11.76 -12.64
N PRO A 187 28.52 -10.46 -12.99
CA PRO A 187 27.48 -9.52 -12.61
C PRO A 187 26.11 -9.98 -13.12
N ARG A 188 25.09 -9.84 -12.29
CA ARG A 188 23.70 -10.12 -12.61
C ARG A 188 22.89 -8.82 -12.60
N TYR A 189 21.66 -8.88 -13.08
CA TYR A 189 20.74 -7.75 -12.97
C TYR A 189 20.55 -7.38 -11.49
N GLU A 190 20.65 -6.08 -11.22
CA GLU A 190 20.31 -5.47 -9.94
C GLU A 190 19.35 -4.32 -10.20
N VAL A 191 18.41 -4.12 -9.29
CA VAL A 191 17.38 -3.08 -9.44
C VAL A 191 18.06 -1.70 -9.46
N PRO A 192 17.84 -0.87 -10.50
CA PRO A 192 18.44 0.46 -10.58
C PRO A 192 17.66 1.47 -9.71
N LEU A 193 17.73 1.26 -8.39
CA LEU A 193 17.18 2.15 -7.37
C LEU A 193 18.30 2.87 -6.60
N ASP A 194 18.10 4.15 -6.37
CA ASP A 194 19.00 4.97 -5.55
C ASP A 194 18.82 4.63 -4.07
N VAL A 195 19.68 3.75 -3.57
CA VAL A 195 19.73 3.34 -2.15
C VAL A 195 20.83 4.08 -1.39
N PRO A 196 20.71 4.26 -0.05
CA PRO A 196 21.71 4.93 0.76
C PRO A 196 23.10 4.30 0.66
N GLN A 197 24.11 5.14 0.43
CA GLN A 197 25.52 4.73 0.46
C GLN A 197 26.06 4.83 1.89
N VAL A 198 26.50 3.69 2.45
CA VAL A 198 27.01 3.63 3.82
C VAL A 198 28.54 3.69 3.83
N MET A 199 29.08 4.65 4.58
CA MET A 199 30.54 4.86 4.67
C MET A 199 31.16 4.30 5.96
N LYS A 200 30.34 3.99 6.97
CA LYS A 200 30.80 3.54 8.29
C LYS A 200 29.93 2.40 8.79
N ARG A 201 30.58 1.36 9.33
CA ARG A 201 29.93 0.26 10.06
C ARG A 201 29.17 0.77 11.29
N ALA A 202 28.03 0.15 11.59
CA ALA A 202 27.26 0.36 12.81
C ALA A 202 28.13 0.11 14.06
N GLU A 203 28.02 1.00 15.05
CA GLU A 203 28.82 0.93 16.28
C GLU A 203 28.21 -0.05 17.29
N ASN A 204 26.89 0.03 17.49
CA ASN A 204 26.16 -0.71 18.51
C ASN A 204 24.87 -1.30 17.91
N PRO A 205 24.97 -2.29 17.01
CA PRO A 205 23.79 -2.91 16.43
C PRO A 205 22.92 -3.54 17.51
N ILE A 206 21.60 -3.33 17.43
CA ILE A 206 20.60 -3.94 18.33
C ILE A 206 20.29 -5.40 17.94
N TYR A 207 21.08 -5.94 17.02
CA TYR A 207 20.93 -7.26 16.44
C TYR A 207 22.27 -8.01 16.43
N SER A 208 22.20 -9.34 16.44
CA SER A 208 23.34 -10.24 16.26
C SER A 208 23.11 -11.18 15.09
N LEU A 209 24.20 -11.49 14.39
CA LEU A 209 24.17 -12.31 13.18
C LEU A 209 25.08 -13.53 13.36
N GLU A 210 24.53 -14.70 13.13
CA GLU A 210 25.21 -15.99 13.15
C GLU A 210 25.00 -16.71 11.81
N PHE A 211 25.92 -17.61 11.47
CA PHE A 211 25.84 -18.39 10.23
C PHE A 211 25.94 -19.88 10.52
N SER A 212 25.00 -20.65 9.99
CA SER A 212 25.20 -22.09 9.77
C SER A 212 26.17 -22.27 8.60
N ARG A 213 27.13 -23.19 8.74
CA ARG A 213 28.19 -23.39 7.75
C ARG A 213 27.84 -24.40 6.66
N ASP A 214 27.27 -25.54 7.02
CA ASP A 214 26.96 -26.64 6.11
C ASP A 214 25.75 -27.43 6.68
N PRO A 215 24.53 -27.24 6.14
CA PRO A 215 24.18 -26.29 5.07
C PRO A 215 24.30 -24.83 5.53
N PHE A 216 24.52 -23.93 4.57
CA PHE A 216 24.53 -22.48 4.77
C PHE A 216 23.17 -21.99 5.26
N GLY A 217 23.18 -21.12 6.27
CA GLY A 217 22.01 -20.34 6.63
C GLY A 217 22.38 -19.17 7.51
N VAL A 218 21.48 -18.19 7.56
CA VAL A 218 21.62 -16.97 8.35
C VAL A 218 20.67 -17.03 9.54
N LEU A 219 21.20 -16.76 10.73
CA LEU A 219 20.41 -16.59 11.95
C LEU A 219 20.59 -15.15 12.44
N LEU A 220 19.51 -14.37 12.39
CA LEU A 220 19.46 -13.00 12.90
C LEU A 220 18.65 -12.97 14.19
N ARG A 221 19.22 -12.38 15.25
CA ARG A 221 18.55 -12.25 16.56
C ARG A 221 18.47 -10.79 16.99
N ARG A 222 17.37 -10.42 17.64
CA ARG A 222 17.24 -9.19 18.41
C ARG A 222 18.02 -9.33 19.70
N ARG A 223 18.97 -8.43 19.99
CA ARG A 223 19.81 -8.52 21.19
C ARG A 223 19.04 -8.28 22.48
N GLY A 224 18.04 -7.40 22.45
CA GLY A 224 17.26 -7.01 23.63
C GLY A 224 16.42 -8.16 24.20
N THR A 225 15.81 -8.96 23.33
CA THR A 225 14.86 -10.03 23.71
C THR A 225 15.40 -11.44 23.47
N GLY A 226 16.40 -11.60 22.61
CA GLY A 226 16.88 -12.91 22.15
C GLY A 226 16.05 -13.53 21.01
N THR A 227 14.95 -12.88 20.60
CA THR A 227 14.05 -13.34 19.53
C THR A 227 14.81 -13.59 18.22
N VAL A 228 14.59 -14.75 17.60
CA VAL A 228 15.13 -15.08 16.27
C VAL A 228 14.22 -14.45 15.21
N LEU A 229 14.70 -13.40 14.56
CA LEU A 229 13.90 -12.65 13.59
C LEU A 229 13.89 -13.32 12.22
N LEU A 230 15.03 -13.93 11.86
CA LEU A 230 15.20 -14.62 10.60
C LEU A 230 16.10 -15.84 10.84
N ASN A 231 15.65 -16.99 10.36
CA ASN A 231 16.41 -18.24 10.37
C ASN A 231 16.26 -18.94 9.02
N THR A 232 17.28 -18.85 8.17
CA THR A 232 17.23 -19.44 6.83
C THR A 232 17.72 -20.87 6.74
N THR A 233 18.05 -21.53 7.85
CA THR A 233 18.49 -22.95 7.83
C THR A 233 17.33 -23.92 7.61
N VAL A 234 16.11 -23.41 7.54
CA VAL A 234 14.87 -24.20 7.48
C VAL A 234 14.62 -24.87 6.12
N ALA A 235 15.26 -24.38 5.06
CA ALA A 235 15.15 -24.93 3.71
C ALA A 235 16.42 -24.61 2.90
N PRO A 236 16.72 -25.35 1.81
CA PRO A 236 17.92 -25.09 1.03
C PRO A 236 17.87 -23.75 0.29
N LEU A 237 18.98 -23.02 0.30
CA LEU A 237 19.26 -21.97 -0.67
C LEU A 237 19.40 -22.59 -2.08
N ILE A 238 18.60 -22.13 -3.02
CA ILE A 238 18.73 -22.42 -4.45
C ILE A 238 19.04 -21.11 -5.17
N PHE A 239 20.08 -21.10 -6.00
CA PHE A 239 20.48 -19.93 -6.75
C PHE A 239 20.90 -20.34 -8.17
N ALA A 240 19.92 -20.35 -9.06
CA ALA A 240 20.10 -20.57 -10.49
C ALA A 240 19.86 -19.27 -11.26
N ASP A 241 20.23 -19.27 -12.53
CA ASP A 241 20.11 -18.11 -13.41
C ASP A 241 18.68 -17.54 -13.51
N GLN A 242 17.65 -18.40 -13.47
CA GLN A 242 16.24 -17.98 -13.53
C GLN A 242 15.38 -18.58 -12.42
N PHE A 243 16.01 -18.95 -11.29
CA PHE A 243 15.29 -19.37 -10.09
C PHE A 243 16.15 -19.16 -8.84
N LEU A 244 15.73 -18.25 -7.98
CA LEU A 244 16.36 -17.96 -6.70
C LEU A 244 15.34 -18.24 -5.60
N GLN A 245 15.72 -19.06 -4.62
CA GLN A 245 14.87 -19.40 -3.49
C GLN A 245 15.62 -19.33 -2.17
N ILE A 246 15.00 -18.67 -1.20
CA ILE A 246 15.46 -18.67 0.19
C ILE A 246 14.24 -18.63 1.12
N SER A 247 14.28 -19.44 2.17
CA SER A 247 13.21 -19.54 3.16
C SER A 247 13.67 -19.02 4.52
N THR A 248 12.73 -18.65 5.37
CA THR A 248 12.97 -18.31 6.77
C THR A 248 11.84 -18.81 7.67
N ALA A 249 12.17 -19.22 8.90
CA ALA A 249 11.19 -19.23 9.98
C ALA A 249 10.84 -17.80 10.39
N LEU A 250 9.62 -17.58 10.85
CA LEU A 250 9.14 -16.31 11.39
C LEU A 250 8.96 -16.42 12.91
N PRO A 251 9.20 -15.35 13.69
CA PRO A 251 9.02 -15.40 15.15
C PRO A 251 7.55 -15.31 15.58
N SER A 252 6.64 -14.93 14.70
CA SER A 252 5.21 -14.85 14.98
C SER A 252 4.38 -15.10 13.71
N ARG A 253 3.05 -15.08 13.86
CA ARG A 253 2.09 -15.18 12.76
C ARG A 253 1.60 -13.84 12.20
N PHE A 254 2.07 -12.71 12.74
CA PHE A 254 1.50 -11.39 12.48
C PHE A 254 2.26 -10.65 11.38
N LEU A 255 2.02 -11.06 10.12
CA LEU A 255 2.73 -10.57 8.94
C LEU A 255 1.85 -9.66 8.07
N TYR A 256 2.41 -8.53 7.64
CA TYR A 256 1.77 -7.46 6.88
C TYR A 256 2.64 -7.03 5.68
N GLY A 257 2.05 -6.42 4.65
CA GLY A 257 2.78 -5.91 3.48
C GLY A 257 2.64 -6.83 2.25
N LEU A 258 3.73 -7.06 1.52
CA LEU A 258 3.80 -7.96 0.35
C LEU A 258 2.75 -7.68 -0.74
N GLY A 259 2.52 -6.42 -1.05
CA GLY A 259 1.51 -5.99 -2.02
C GLY A 259 1.98 -6.00 -3.47
N GLU A 260 1.11 -5.79 -4.44
CA GLU A 260 -0.30 -5.42 -4.27
C GLU A 260 -1.26 -6.61 -4.45
N HIS A 261 -2.15 -6.81 -3.46
CA HIS A 261 -3.19 -7.83 -3.48
C HIS A 261 -4.44 -7.34 -2.75
N ARG A 262 -5.62 -7.78 -3.21
CA ARG A 262 -6.86 -7.64 -2.43
C ARG A 262 -6.90 -8.71 -1.35
N SER A 263 -6.64 -8.32 -0.11
CA SER A 263 -6.64 -9.21 1.06
C SER A 263 -6.95 -8.46 2.36
N THR A 264 -7.13 -9.18 3.46
CA THR A 264 -7.11 -8.61 4.82
C THR A 264 -5.74 -8.00 5.09
N LEU A 265 -5.66 -7.06 6.05
CA LEU A 265 -4.38 -6.43 6.37
C LEU A 265 -3.36 -7.44 6.91
N LEU A 266 -3.81 -8.29 7.85
CA LEU A 266 -3.04 -9.41 8.37
C LEU A 266 -3.11 -10.58 7.37
N HIS A 267 -1.95 -11.05 6.93
CA HIS A 267 -1.86 -12.19 6.02
C HIS A 267 -2.17 -13.51 6.72
N SER A 268 -2.90 -14.39 6.03
CA SER A 268 -2.98 -15.80 6.43
C SER A 268 -1.65 -16.49 6.14
N LEU A 269 -1.14 -17.21 7.13
CA LEU A 269 0.02 -18.10 6.97
C LEU A 269 -0.39 -19.55 6.62
N ASP A 270 -1.67 -19.83 6.46
CA ASP A 270 -2.16 -21.15 6.08
C ASP A 270 -1.97 -21.39 4.58
N TRP A 271 -0.76 -21.80 4.19
CA TRP A 271 -0.36 -22.18 2.83
C TRP A 271 -0.72 -21.15 1.75
N ASN A 272 -0.56 -19.87 2.10
CA ASN A 272 -0.85 -18.76 1.20
C ASN A 272 0.34 -18.50 0.27
N THR A 273 0.10 -18.00 -0.94
CA THR A 273 1.19 -17.50 -1.80
C THR A 273 0.76 -16.23 -2.48
N LEU A 274 1.59 -15.21 -2.31
CA LEU A 274 1.42 -13.87 -2.87
C LEU A 274 2.35 -13.74 -4.06
N THR A 275 1.81 -13.41 -5.24
CA THR A 275 2.59 -13.26 -6.48
C THR A 275 2.82 -11.78 -6.76
N LEU A 276 4.05 -11.37 -7.06
CA LEU A 276 4.43 -10.00 -7.39
C LEU A 276 4.86 -9.91 -8.86
N TRP A 277 3.93 -9.41 -9.68
CA TRP A 277 4.10 -9.09 -11.10
C TRP A 277 3.01 -8.08 -11.46
N ALA A 278 3.38 -6.85 -11.78
CA ALA A 278 2.45 -5.77 -12.06
C ALA A 278 1.45 -6.19 -13.16
N ARG A 279 0.15 -5.98 -12.90
CA ARG A 279 -0.89 -6.54 -13.76
C ARG A 279 -2.15 -5.70 -13.75
N ASP A 280 -2.56 -5.31 -14.95
CA ASP A 280 -3.89 -4.79 -15.21
C ASP A 280 -4.94 -5.89 -15.04
N VAL A 281 -5.64 -5.83 -13.92
CA VAL A 281 -6.84 -6.59 -13.63
C VAL A 281 -7.64 -5.90 -12.53
N ALA A 282 -8.97 -5.90 -12.61
CA ALA A 282 -9.81 -5.42 -11.52
C ALA A 282 -9.51 -6.17 -10.20
N PRO A 283 -9.51 -5.49 -9.03
CA PRO A 283 -9.04 -6.09 -7.78
C PRO A 283 -9.90 -7.28 -7.33
N MET A 284 -9.33 -8.47 -7.35
CA MET A 284 -9.93 -9.71 -6.83
C MET A 284 -8.94 -10.46 -5.95
N GLU A 285 -9.45 -11.23 -4.99
CA GLU A 285 -8.59 -12.05 -4.13
C GLU A 285 -7.76 -13.05 -4.96
N SER A 286 -6.53 -13.34 -4.51
CA SER A 286 -5.57 -14.26 -5.15
C SER A 286 -4.94 -13.80 -6.47
N PHE A 287 -5.28 -12.61 -6.97
CA PHE A 287 -4.64 -12.05 -8.17
C PHE A 287 -3.44 -11.18 -7.78
N ASN A 288 -2.37 -11.26 -8.55
CA ASN A 288 -1.36 -10.19 -8.61
C ASN A 288 -2.00 -8.97 -9.28
N LEU A 289 -1.90 -7.79 -8.66
CA LEU A 289 -2.51 -6.54 -9.11
C LEU A 289 -1.45 -5.58 -9.67
N TYR A 290 -1.68 -4.27 -9.56
CA TYR A 290 -0.96 -3.25 -10.30
C TYR A 290 0.47 -3.01 -9.81
N GLY A 291 0.70 -3.11 -8.49
CA GLY A 291 2.00 -2.89 -7.86
C GLY A 291 2.74 -4.15 -7.41
N ALA A 292 4.05 -4.01 -7.20
CA ALA A 292 4.93 -5.06 -6.66
C ALA A 292 5.83 -4.49 -5.55
N HIS A 293 5.51 -4.81 -4.29
CA HIS A 293 6.18 -4.37 -3.07
C HIS A 293 6.72 -5.56 -2.26
N PRO A 294 7.94 -6.05 -2.55
CA PRO A 294 8.57 -7.17 -1.84
C PRO A 294 9.11 -6.77 -0.46
N PHE A 295 8.26 -6.14 0.35
CA PHE A 295 8.51 -5.72 1.73
C PHE A 295 7.45 -6.30 2.65
N TYR A 296 7.86 -6.85 3.80
CA TYR A 296 6.94 -7.20 4.87
C TYR A 296 7.33 -6.55 6.19
N LEU A 297 6.31 -6.26 7.00
CA LEU A 297 6.39 -5.92 8.42
C LEU A 297 5.89 -7.13 9.22
N LEU A 298 6.56 -7.46 10.32
CA LEU A 298 6.13 -8.50 11.23
C LEU A 298 6.13 -7.99 12.67
N MET A 299 5.00 -8.17 13.37
CA MET A 299 4.89 -7.89 14.80
C MET A 299 5.40 -9.08 15.60
N GLU A 300 6.36 -8.85 16.49
CA GLU A 300 6.90 -9.84 17.43
C GLU A 300 6.00 -9.94 18.67
N GLU A 301 6.22 -10.98 19.49
CA GLU A 301 5.59 -11.03 20.81
C GLU A 301 6.05 -9.84 21.65
N GLY A 302 5.11 -9.24 22.40
CA GLY A 302 5.41 -8.11 23.27
C GLY A 302 5.45 -6.74 22.59
N GLY A 303 5.06 -6.60 21.33
CA GLY A 303 4.88 -5.28 20.67
C GLY A 303 6.09 -4.76 19.90
N ASP A 304 7.25 -5.42 20.00
CA ASP A 304 8.36 -5.19 19.09
C ASP A 304 7.99 -5.61 17.66
N ALA A 305 8.71 -5.11 16.67
CA ALA A 305 8.51 -5.39 15.26
C ALA A 305 9.82 -5.33 14.47
N HIS A 306 9.83 -6.02 13.34
CA HIS A 306 10.87 -5.87 12.33
C HIS A 306 10.27 -5.91 10.92
N GLY A 307 11.04 -5.45 9.94
CA GLY A 307 10.67 -5.52 8.53
C GLY A 307 11.79 -6.05 7.67
N ILE A 308 11.43 -6.72 6.58
CA ILE A 308 12.39 -7.23 5.58
C ILE A 308 11.95 -6.78 4.20
N PHE A 309 12.87 -6.18 3.47
CA PHE A 309 12.72 -5.76 2.08
C PHE A 309 13.69 -6.55 1.19
N LEU A 310 13.17 -7.24 0.18
CA LEU A 310 13.98 -7.84 -0.88
C LEU A 310 14.04 -6.89 -2.08
N LEU A 311 15.20 -6.28 -2.32
CA LEU A 311 15.43 -5.42 -3.48
C LEU A 311 15.63 -6.27 -4.75
N ASN A 312 14.52 -6.73 -5.32
CA ASN A 312 14.43 -7.51 -6.54
C ASN A 312 13.13 -7.16 -7.28
N SER A 313 13.19 -6.92 -8.59
CA SER A 313 12.03 -6.50 -9.39
C SER A 313 11.58 -7.56 -10.40
N ASN A 314 12.22 -8.73 -10.45
CA ASN A 314 11.75 -9.82 -11.28
C ASN A 314 10.41 -10.36 -10.75
N ALA A 315 9.66 -11.05 -11.61
CA ALA A 315 8.46 -11.74 -11.16
C ALA A 315 8.80 -12.71 -10.03
N MET A 316 8.00 -12.71 -8.97
CA MET A 316 8.28 -13.54 -7.81
C MET A 316 7.03 -14.03 -7.11
N GLU A 317 7.19 -15.10 -6.33
CA GLU A 317 6.23 -15.57 -5.33
C GLU A 317 6.82 -15.43 -3.93
N VAL A 318 5.93 -15.15 -2.97
CA VAL A 318 6.20 -15.25 -1.55
C VAL A 318 5.22 -16.27 -0.96
N ALA A 319 5.73 -17.46 -0.64
CA ALA A 319 4.95 -18.54 -0.04
C ALA A 319 5.00 -18.47 1.48
N LEU A 320 3.83 -18.46 2.12
CA LEU A 320 3.62 -18.40 3.56
C LEU A 320 3.10 -19.74 4.06
N GLN A 321 3.62 -20.21 5.18
CA GLN A 321 3.26 -21.50 5.77
C GLN A 321 3.09 -21.41 7.29
N PRO A 322 2.35 -22.34 7.93
CA PRO A 322 1.91 -22.20 9.32
C PRO A 322 2.99 -22.53 10.37
N ALA A 323 4.21 -22.92 9.97
CA ALA A 323 5.31 -23.25 10.88
C ALA A 323 5.64 -22.23 11.98
N PRO A 324 5.35 -20.92 11.89
CA PRO A 324 5.19 -20.03 10.72
C PRO A 324 6.48 -19.84 9.90
N GLY A 325 6.35 -19.70 8.58
CA GLY A 325 7.50 -19.53 7.70
C GLY A 325 7.18 -18.81 6.41
N LEU A 326 8.22 -18.32 5.75
CA LEU A 326 8.15 -17.59 4.48
C LEU A 326 9.21 -18.12 3.53
N THR A 327 8.87 -18.27 2.24
CA THR A 327 9.79 -18.61 1.16
C THR A 327 9.69 -17.59 0.03
N TRP A 328 10.80 -16.94 -0.28
CA TRP A 328 10.95 -16.10 -1.47
C TRP A 328 11.29 -17.00 -2.67
N ARG A 329 10.62 -16.81 -3.82
CA ARG A 329 10.94 -17.47 -5.10
C ARG A 329 10.91 -16.43 -6.21
N THR A 330 12.07 -16.01 -6.70
CA THR A 330 12.18 -15.03 -7.79
C THR A 330 12.86 -15.62 -9.01
N ILE A 331 12.46 -15.17 -10.20
CA ILE A 331 12.95 -15.71 -11.47
C ILE A 331 14.19 -15.01 -12.02
N GLY A 332 14.80 -14.09 -11.27
CA GLY A 332 15.99 -13.41 -11.77
C GLY A 332 16.65 -12.50 -10.74
N GLY A 333 17.62 -11.74 -11.23
CA GLY A 333 18.35 -10.77 -10.42
C GLY A 333 19.24 -11.42 -9.35
N VAL A 334 19.26 -10.82 -8.16
CA VAL A 334 20.05 -11.21 -6.99
C VAL A 334 19.16 -11.25 -5.74
N LEU A 335 19.68 -11.82 -4.65
CA LEU A 335 19.03 -11.72 -3.33
C LEU A 335 19.68 -10.58 -2.55
N ASP A 336 19.05 -9.40 -2.52
CA ASP A 336 19.53 -8.20 -1.83
C ASP A 336 18.54 -7.79 -0.73
N PHE A 337 18.78 -8.23 0.50
CA PHE A 337 17.89 -8.02 1.63
C PHE A 337 18.32 -6.83 2.48
N TYR A 338 17.35 -5.98 2.80
CA TYR A 338 17.44 -5.01 3.89
C TYR A 338 16.55 -5.48 5.04
N ILE A 339 17.09 -5.45 6.26
CA ILE A 339 16.39 -5.83 7.48
C ILE A 339 16.36 -4.63 8.43
N PHE A 340 15.16 -4.31 8.91
CA PHE A 340 14.85 -3.14 9.72
C PHE A 340 14.35 -3.60 11.09
N LEU A 341 14.99 -3.16 12.17
CA LEU A 341 14.84 -3.77 13.49
C LEU A 341 13.84 -3.05 14.41
N GLY A 342 13.21 -1.96 13.98
CA GLY A 342 12.24 -1.24 14.84
C GLY A 342 12.93 -0.58 16.04
N PRO A 343 12.45 -0.78 17.29
CA PRO A 343 11.56 -1.86 17.73
C PRO A 343 10.08 -1.61 17.47
N ASP A 344 9.62 -0.36 17.44
CA ASP A 344 8.21 -0.04 17.17
C ASP A 344 7.87 -0.14 15.66
N PRO A 345 6.66 -0.57 15.27
CA PRO A 345 6.23 -0.64 13.86
C PRO A 345 6.39 0.68 13.09
N ASN A 346 6.17 1.84 13.70
CA ASN A 346 6.45 3.13 13.03
C ASN A 346 7.94 3.23 12.69
N MET A 347 8.82 2.89 13.62
CA MET A 347 10.27 2.94 13.38
C MET A 347 10.71 1.99 12.27
N VAL A 348 10.09 0.81 12.15
CA VAL A 348 10.35 -0.11 11.02
C VAL A 348 10.02 0.57 9.69
N ILE A 349 8.84 1.19 9.58
CA ILE A 349 8.41 1.88 8.36
C ILE A 349 9.27 3.12 8.06
N GLN A 350 9.74 3.84 9.08
CA GLN A 350 10.71 4.93 8.90
C GLN A 350 12.05 4.40 8.36
N GLN A 351 12.58 3.32 8.94
CA GLN A 351 13.85 2.70 8.51
C GLN A 351 13.77 2.16 7.08
N TYR A 352 12.61 1.62 6.68
CA TYR A 352 12.35 1.22 5.29
C TYR A 352 12.37 2.43 4.34
N GLN A 353 11.68 3.51 4.70
CA GLN A 353 11.66 4.73 3.88
C GLN A 353 13.00 5.48 3.87
N GLU A 354 13.87 5.30 4.85
CA GLU A 354 15.27 5.76 4.73
C GLU A 354 16.01 5.08 3.56
N VAL A 355 15.60 3.87 3.15
CA VAL A 355 16.20 3.15 2.02
C VAL A 355 15.51 3.50 0.71
N ILE A 356 14.18 3.49 0.68
CA ILE A 356 13.41 3.71 -0.55
C ILE A 356 13.10 5.20 -0.83
N GLY A 357 13.48 6.08 0.10
CA GLY A 357 13.20 7.51 0.08
C GLY A 357 11.84 7.88 0.69
N PHE A 358 11.80 9.04 1.34
CA PHE A 358 10.58 9.55 1.96
C PHE A 358 9.55 10.05 0.92
N PRO A 359 8.24 10.00 1.25
CA PRO A 359 7.20 10.44 0.35
C PRO A 359 7.33 11.92 0.00
N ALA A 360 6.93 12.31 -1.21
CA ALA A 360 6.86 13.71 -1.60
C ALA A 360 5.78 14.42 -0.78
N MET A 361 6.04 15.67 -0.40
CA MET A 361 5.02 16.54 0.17
C MET A 361 4.00 16.89 -0.92
N PRO A 362 2.71 16.55 -0.76
CA PRO A 362 1.71 16.91 -1.76
C PRO A 362 1.44 18.43 -1.74
N PRO A 363 0.92 19.02 -2.84
CA PRO A 363 0.28 20.32 -2.74
C PRO A 363 -1.03 20.19 -1.92
N LEU A 364 -1.40 21.23 -1.17
CA LEU A 364 -2.55 21.19 -0.25
C LEU A 364 -3.86 20.80 -0.96
N TRP A 365 -4.06 21.27 -2.20
CA TRP A 365 -5.27 20.97 -2.98
C TRP A 365 -5.41 19.48 -3.34
N ALA A 366 -4.31 18.72 -3.37
CA ALA A 366 -4.33 17.26 -3.57
C ALA A 366 -5.03 16.51 -2.42
N LEU A 367 -5.19 17.18 -1.27
CA LEU A 367 -5.90 16.64 -0.12
C LEU A 367 -7.38 17.01 -0.12
N GLY A 368 -7.84 17.84 -1.07
CA GLY A 368 -9.26 18.13 -1.25
C GLY A 368 -10.04 16.92 -1.79
N PHE A 369 -11.30 17.16 -2.18
CA PHE A 369 -12.12 16.16 -2.88
C PHE A 369 -11.95 16.28 -4.39
N HIS A 370 -11.82 15.14 -5.05
CA HIS A 370 -11.61 15.00 -6.49
C HIS A 370 -12.82 14.32 -7.13
N LEU A 371 -13.26 14.81 -8.28
CA LEU A 371 -14.38 14.21 -9.03
C LEU A 371 -13.95 13.85 -10.45
N CYS A 372 -14.22 12.61 -10.83
CA CYS A 372 -13.90 12.04 -12.13
C CYS A 372 -15.02 11.10 -12.60
N ARG A 373 -15.02 10.79 -13.90
CA ARG A 373 -15.60 9.55 -14.46
C ARG A 373 -14.97 9.28 -15.82
N TRP A 374 -14.98 8.01 -16.22
CA TRP A 374 -15.01 7.64 -17.62
C TRP A 374 -16.43 7.89 -18.17
N GLY A 375 -16.53 8.68 -19.23
CA GLY A 375 -17.77 8.97 -19.94
C GLY A 375 -18.32 10.38 -19.78
N TYR A 376 -17.54 11.37 -19.34
CA TYR A 376 -17.94 12.77 -19.58
C TYR A 376 -17.77 13.03 -21.08
N SER A 377 -18.87 13.02 -21.82
CA SER A 377 -18.83 12.95 -23.30
C SER A 377 -18.37 14.23 -24.00
N SER A 378 -18.21 15.32 -23.27
CA SER A 378 -17.74 16.62 -23.77
C SER A 378 -17.20 17.50 -22.63
N SER A 379 -16.43 18.54 -23.01
CA SER A 379 -16.02 19.58 -22.06
C SER A 379 -17.23 20.32 -21.47
N ASN A 380 -18.34 20.48 -22.20
CA ASN A 380 -19.55 21.11 -21.70
C ASN A 380 -20.25 20.29 -20.61
N GLU A 381 -20.33 18.97 -20.76
CA GLU A 381 -20.91 18.07 -19.75
C GLU A 381 -20.07 18.07 -18.45
N THR A 382 -18.75 18.00 -18.61
CA THR A 382 -17.80 18.15 -17.50
C THR A 382 -18.02 19.48 -16.78
N TRP A 383 -18.16 20.57 -17.56
CA TRP A 383 -18.40 21.91 -17.02
C TRP A 383 -19.73 22.02 -16.26
N GLN A 384 -20.80 21.43 -16.79
CA GLN A 384 -22.10 21.40 -16.12
C GLN A 384 -22.04 20.67 -14.78
N THR A 385 -21.31 19.56 -14.72
CA THR A 385 -21.09 18.81 -13.46
C THR A 385 -20.36 19.66 -12.43
N ALA A 386 -19.25 20.31 -12.81
CA ALA A 386 -18.50 21.21 -11.93
C ALA A 386 -19.34 22.43 -11.47
N ARG A 387 -20.25 22.94 -12.32
CA ARG A 387 -21.21 23.99 -11.92
C ARG A 387 -22.27 23.47 -10.96
N ALA A 388 -22.77 22.26 -11.14
CA ALA A 388 -23.73 21.64 -10.24
C ALA A 388 -23.13 21.44 -8.84
N MET A 389 -21.89 20.94 -8.74
CA MET A 389 -21.16 20.82 -7.47
C MET A 389 -21.07 22.17 -6.74
N ARG A 390 -20.69 23.24 -7.46
CA ARG A 390 -20.68 24.62 -6.94
C ARG A 390 -22.07 25.10 -6.49
N ASN A 391 -23.11 24.86 -7.28
CA ASN A 391 -24.49 25.28 -6.97
C ASN A 391 -25.03 24.62 -5.69
N PHE A 392 -24.69 23.35 -5.44
CA PHE A 392 -25.03 22.66 -4.20
C PHE A 392 -24.04 22.94 -3.05
N GLN A 393 -22.99 23.73 -3.32
CA GLN A 393 -21.90 24.05 -2.40
C GLN A 393 -21.22 22.79 -1.84
N ILE A 394 -21.01 21.80 -2.70
CA ILE A 394 -20.30 20.57 -2.35
C ILE A 394 -18.80 20.83 -2.53
N PRO A 395 -17.95 20.55 -1.52
CA PRO A 395 -16.51 20.77 -1.65
C PRO A 395 -15.88 19.98 -2.81
N GLN A 396 -15.06 20.63 -3.62
CA GLN A 396 -14.33 20.01 -4.74
C GLN A 396 -13.10 20.84 -5.10
N ASP A 397 -11.90 20.27 -4.97
CA ASP A 397 -10.65 20.92 -5.34
C ASP A 397 -10.20 20.64 -6.76
N ALA A 398 -10.55 19.47 -7.31
CA ALA A 398 -10.11 19.07 -8.64
C ALA A 398 -11.23 18.43 -9.45
N GLN A 399 -11.36 18.86 -10.70
CA GLN A 399 -12.14 18.21 -11.74
C GLN A 399 -11.21 17.41 -12.64
N TRP A 400 -11.65 16.20 -12.99
CA TRP A 400 -10.87 15.28 -13.79
C TRP A 400 -11.59 14.94 -15.09
N ASN A 401 -10.81 14.62 -16.13
CA ASN A 401 -11.30 13.92 -17.31
C ASN A 401 -10.47 12.66 -17.55
N ASP A 402 -11.18 11.57 -17.84
CA ASP A 402 -10.64 10.32 -18.39
C ASP A 402 -10.37 10.47 -19.90
N ILE A 403 -10.04 9.38 -20.59
CA ILE A 403 -9.61 9.31 -21.99
C ILE A 403 -10.59 9.94 -23.00
N ASP A 404 -11.84 10.24 -22.58
CA ASP A 404 -12.85 10.91 -23.40
C ASP A 404 -12.37 12.25 -23.98
N TYR A 405 -11.48 12.95 -23.27
CA TYR A 405 -11.00 14.27 -23.73
C TYR A 405 -10.14 14.17 -24.99
N MET A 406 -9.48 13.03 -25.21
CA MET A 406 -8.47 12.83 -26.25
C MET A 406 -9.07 12.69 -27.66
N ASP A 407 -8.34 13.11 -28.69
CA ASP A 407 -8.73 12.88 -30.08
C ASP A 407 -8.39 11.44 -30.51
N GLY A 408 -9.40 10.56 -30.50
CA GLY A 408 -9.25 9.15 -30.81
C GLY A 408 -8.43 8.39 -29.76
N TYR A 409 -8.56 8.76 -28.48
CA TYR A 409 -7.83 8.18 -27.34
C TYR A 409 -6.30 8.31 -27.44
N ARG A 410 -5.81 9.30 -28.19
CA ARG A 410 -4.38 9.56 -28.35
C ARG A 410 -3.90 10.58 -27.31
N ASP A 411 -2.89 10.19 -26.55
CA ASP A 411 -2.16 11.07 -25.65
C ASP A 411 -1.74 12.39 -26.31
N PHE A 412 -1.65 13.45 -25.49
CA PHE A 412 -1.25 14.80 -25.93
C PHE A 412 -2.14 15.42 -27.02
N THR A 413 -3.39 15.00 -27.11
CA THR A 413 -4.42 15.59 -27.99
C THR A 413 -5.70 15.87 -27.21
N PHE A 414 -6.60 16.69 -27.76
CA PHE A 414 -7.98 16.73 -27.30
C PHE A 414 -8.94 16.77 -28.50
N ASP A 415 -10.12 16.15 -28.38
CA ASP A 415 -11.11 16.09 -29.45
C ASP A 415 -11.56 17.52 -29.84
N PRO A 416 -11.32 17.96 -31.09
CA PRO A 416 -11.56 19.33 -31.52
C PRO A 416 -13.04 19.69 -31.66
N GLN A 417 -13.96 18.72 -31.53
CA GLN A 417 -15.41 18.94 -31.57
C GLN A 417 -16.03 18.84 -30.18
N LYS A 418 -15.82 17.71 -29.49
CA LYS A 418 -16.42 17.43 -28.17
C LYS A 418 -15.74 18.17 -27.04
N PHE A 419 -14.44 18.43 -27.17
CA PHE A 419 -13.61 19.06 -26.14
C PHE A 419 -13.02 20.40 -26.60
N ALA A 420 -13.59 21.02 -27.63
CA ALA A 420 -13.18 22.35 -28.13
C ALA A 420 -13.15 23.44 -27.04
N SER A 421 -14.04 23.34 -26.03
CA SER A 421 -14.12 24.30 -24.92
C SER A 421 -13.29 23.89 -23.69
N LEU A 422 -12.49 22.82 -23.77
CA LEU A 422 -11.66 22.35 -22.66
C LEU A 422 -10.72 23.44 -22.10
N PRO A 423 -9.98 24.23 -22.90
CA PRO A 423 -9.17 25.33 -22.36
C PRO A 423 -9.98 26.34 -21.53
N SER A 424 -11.19 26.69 -21.98
CA SER A 424 -12.08 27.61 -21.27
C SER A 424 -12.69 27.00 -20.00
N LEU A 425 -12.95 25.69 -19.98
CA LEU A 425 -13.33 24.96 -18.78
C LEU A 425 -12.22 25.05 -17.73
N VAL A 426 -10.97 24.77 -18.11
CA VAL A 426 -9.81 24.85 -17.19
C VAL A 426 -9.64 26.26 -16.64
N GLU A 427 -9.78 27.28 -17.48
CA GLU A 427 -9.75 28.68 -17.03
C GLU A 427 -10.86 28.99 -16.01
N ASP A 428 -12.08 28.45 -16.18
CA ASP A 428 -13.18 28.61 -15.22
C ASP A 428 -12.89 27.91 -13.89
N LEU A 429 -12.34 26.69 -13.93
CA LEU A 429 -11.91 25.97 -12.73
C LEU A 429 -10.89 26.80 -11.93
N HIS A 430 -9.86 27.32 -12.59
CA HIS A 430 -8.84 28.15 -11.95
C HIS A 430 -9.41 29.44 -11.36
N LYS A 431 -10.34 30.11 -12.07
CA LYS A 431 -11.05 31.31 -11.55
C LYS A 431 -11.82 31.03 -10.27
N HIS A 432 -12.28 29.80 -10.07
CA HIS A 432 -13.02 29.37 -8.88
C HIS A 432 -12.12 28.68 -7.83
N GLY A 433 -10.80 28.71 -8.00
CA GLY A 433 -9.86 28.08 -7.07
C GLY A 433 -9.92 26.56 -7.07
N GLN A 434 -10.36 25.96 -8.18
CA GLN A 434 -10.32 24.54 -8.47
C GLN A 434 -9.18 24.24 -9.44
N HIS A 435 -8.83 22.96 -9.58
CA HIS A 435 -7.72 22.45 -10.37
C HIS A 435 -8.22 21.46 -11.43
N TYR A 436 -7.41 21.24 -12.46
CA TYR A 436 -7.70 20.28 -13.52
C TYR A 436 -6.66 19.16 -13.57
N VAL A 437 -7.13 17.91 -13.60
CA VAL A 437 -6.29 16.71 -13.73
C VAL A 437 -6.78 15.90 -14.92
N MET A 438 -5.87 15.38 -15.72
CA MET A 438 -6.20 14.55 -16.89
C MET A 438 -5.44 13.22 -16.82
N ILE A 439 -6.03 12.19 -17.42
CA ILE A 439 -5.37 10.90 -17.63
C ILE A 439 -4.32 11.00 -18.75
N LEU A 440 -3.27 10.18 -18.67
CA LEU A 440 -2.34 9.86 -19.75
C LEU A 440 -2.06 8.36 -19.70
N ASP A 441 -1.89 7.77 -20.87
CA ASP A 441 -1.57 6.36 -21.04
C ASP A 441 -0.19 6.18 -21.69
N PRO A 442 0.64 5.22 -21.25
CA PRO A 442 1.94 5.00 -21.87
C PRO A 442 1.85 4.50 -23.32
N GLY A 443 0.73 3.93 -23.76
CA GLY A 443 0.59 3.40 -25.12
C GLY A 443 0.47 4.49 -26.18
N ILE A 444 1.54 4.74 -26.94
CA ILE A 444 1.56 5.78 -27.98
C ILE A 444 1.10 5.23 -29.33
N SER A 445 -0.01 5.74 -29.87
CA SER A 445 -0.60 5.31 -31.15
C SER A 445 0.44 5.26 -32.28
N SER A 446 0.57 4.09 -32.93
CA SER A 446 1.53 3.84 -34.01
C SER A 446 0.91 3.89 -35.42
N THR A 447 -0.40 4.13 -35.51
CA THR A 447 -1.18 4.02 -36.77
C THR A 447 -1.48 5.36 -37.42
N SER A 448 -1.14 6.48 -36.76
CA SER A 448 -1.35 7.82 -37.31
C SER A 448 -0.51 8.03 -38.58
N PRO A 449 -1.02 8.77 -39.60
CA PRO A 449 -0.23 9.10 -40.78
C PRO A 449 1.10 9.75 -40.41
N ARG A 450 2.18 9.37 -41.11
CA ARG A 450 3.52 9.91 -40.86
C ARG A 450 3.51 11.45 -40.88
N GLY A 451 4.07 12.06 -39.84
CA GLY A 451 4.14 13.52 -39.68
C GLY A 451 2.87 14.17 -39.13
N SER A 452 1.84 13.39 -38.76
CA SER A 452 0.59 13.90 -38.18
C SER A 452 0.49 13.74 -36.66
N TYR A 453 1.38 12.95 -36.04
CA TYR A 453 1.33 12.66 -34.61
C TYR A 453 2.74 12.71 -34.01
N TRP A 454 3.13 13.92 -33.61
CA TRP A 454 4.47 14.23 -33.11
C TRP A 454 4.97 13.30 -31.98
N PRO A 455 4.15 12.90 -30.99
CA PRO A 455 4.61 11.98 -29.94
C PRO A 455 5.20 10.69 -30.51
N PHE A 456 4.52 10.07 -31.47
CA PHE A 456 5.00 8.85 -32.13
C PHE A 456 6.15 9.11 -33.10
N ASP A 457 6.00 10.10 -33.99
CA ASP A 457 7.01 10.41 -35.01
C ASP A 457 8.38 10.72 -34.38
N GLU A 458 8.40 11.52 -33.31
CA GLU A 458 9.62 11.89 -32.62
C GLU A 458 10.17 10.77 -31.73
N GLY A 459 9.29 10.03 -31.04
CA GLY A 459 9.68 8.86 -30.25
C GLY A 459 10.36 7.80 -31.11
N LEU A 460 9.82 7.56 -32.32
CA LEU A 460 10.38 6.64 -33.30
C LEU A 460 11.72 7.17 -33.84
N ARG A 461 11.81 8.47 -34.19
CA ARG A 461 13.04 9.10 -34.69
C ARG A 461 14.19 9.00 -33.70
N ARG A 462 13.91 9.11 -32.40
CA ARG A 462 14.89 9.05 -31.31
C ARG A 462 15.10 7.63 -30.75
N GLY A 463 14.33 6.63 -31.19
CA GLY A 463 14.45 5.24 -30.73
C GLY A 463 14.05 5.06 -29.26
N LEU A 464 12.97 5.70 -28.82
CA LEU A 464 12.57 5.80 -27.40
C LEU A 464 11.56 4.74 -26.95
N PHE A 465 11.17 3.82 -27.83
CA PHE A 465 10.21 2.76 -27.51
C PHE A 465 10.91 1.46 -27.10
N LEU A 466 10.19 0.60 -26.37
CA LEU A 466 10.55 -0.79 -26.17
C LEU A 466 10.74 -1.45 -27.53
N ASN A 467 11.81 -2.23 -27.67
CA ASN A 467 12.11 -2.93 -28.91
C ASN A 467 11.90 -4.44 -28.77
N THR A 468 11.50 -5.08 -29.85
CA THR A 468 11.54 -6.53 -29.99
C THR A 468 12.98 -7.04 -29.94
N THR A 469 13.17 -8.36 -29.83
CA THR A 469 14.51 -8.95 -29.86
C THR A 469 15.28 -8.64 -31.16
N GLN A 470 14.56 -8.39 -32.25
CA GLN A 470 15.04 -8.02 -33.59
C GLN A 470 15.39 -6.52 -33.71
N GLY A 471 15.12 -5.71 -32.69
CA GLY A 471 15.47 -4.29 -32.66
C GLY A 471 14.47 -3.37 -33.36
N GLN A 472 13.25 -3.83 -33.63
CA GLN A 472 12.14 -2.99 -34.09
C GLN A 472 11.29 -2.55 -32.90
N PRO A 473 10.59 -1.40 -32.97
CA PRO A 473 9.62 -1.02 -31.95
C PRO A 473 8.61 -2.15 -31.71
N LEU A 474 8.41 -2.53 -30.45
CA LEU A 474 7.38 -3.48 -30.05
C LEU A 474 6.03 -2.78 -30.15
N ILE A 475 5.12 -3.38 -30.93
CA ILE A 475 3.75 -2.89 -31.12
C ILE A 475 2.79 -3.79 -30.34
N GLY A 476 2.03 -3.21 -29.42
CA GLY A 476 0.90 -3.84 -28.76
C GLY A 476 -0.40 -3.10 -29.07
N GLN A 477 -1.38 -3.19 -28.18
CA GLN A 477 -2.68 -2.54 -28.37
C GLN A 477 -3.24 -2.02 -27.05
N VAL A 478 -3.68 -0.76 -27.04
CA VAL A 478 -4.42 -0.13 -25.94
C VAL A 478 -5.57 0.70 -26.53
N TRP A 479 -6.02 1.76 -25.86
CA TRP A 479 -7.20 2.55 -26.23
C TRP A 479 -7.17 3.13 -27.65
N PRO A 480 -6.06 3.73 -28.15
CA PRO A 480 -6.02 4.28 -29.52
C PRO A 480 -5.77 3.21 -30.60
N GLY A 481 -5.90 1.91 -30.28
CA GLY A 481 -5.56 0.81 -31.18
C GLY A 481 -4.10 0.39 -31.01
N TYR A 482 -3.38 0.17 -32.12
CA TYR A 482 -1.98 -0.26 -32.05
C TYR A 482 -1.07 0.83 -31.50
N THR A 483 -0.18 0.44 -30.59
CA THR A 483 0.63 1.35 -29.80
C THR A 483 2.06 0.86 -29.63
N ALA A 484 3.00 1.79 -29.58
CA ALA A 484 4.36 1.55 -29.10
C ALA A 484 4.47 2.02 -27.63
N PHE A 485 5.31 1.35 -26.84
CA PHE A 485 5.47 1.63 -25.41
C PHE A 485 6.79 2.37 -25.15
N PRO A 486 6.79 3.59 -24.57
CA PRO A 486 7.99 4.32 -24.23
C PRO A 486 8.88 3.58 -23.23
N ASP A 487 10.19 3.64 -23.44
CA ASP A 487 11.16 3.11 -22.50
C ASP A 487 11.54 4.17 -21.47
N PHE A 488 10.84 4.20 -20.34
CA PHE A 488 11.14 5.13 -19.24
C PHE A 488 12.45 4.80 -18.48
N SER A 489 13.13 3.69 -18.80
CA SER A 489 14.49 3.43 -18.30
C SER A 489 15.56 4.25 -19.03
N ASN A 490 15.20 4.89 -20.15
CA ASN A 490 16.04 5.81 -20.90
C ASN A 490 15.78 7.27 -20.47
N THR A 491 16.82 8.00 -20.08
CA THR A 491 16.72 9.42 -19.72
C THR A 491 16.28 10.31 -20.88
N ASP A 492 16.55 9.92 -22.13
CA ASP A 492 16.09 10.65 -23.31
C ASP A 492 14.56 10.59 -23.45
N THR A 493 13.94 9.49 -23.00
CA THR A 493 12.48 9.36 -22.92
C THR A 493 11.88 10.34 -21.93
N HIS A 494 12.57 10.66 -20.83
CA HIS A 494 12.10 11.66 -19.85
C HIS A 494 12.05 13.05 -20.49
N GLN A 495 13.05 13.38 -21.31
CA GLN A 495 13.10 14.65 -22.04
C GLN A 495 12.00 14.72 -23.11
N TRP A 496 11.78 13.64 -23.87
CA TRP A 496 10.66 13.56 -24.82
C TRP A 496 9.29 13.67 -24.13
N TRP A 497 9.11 13.04 -22.97
CA TRP A 497 7.89 13.12 -22.18
C TRP A 497 7.61 14.56 -21.72
N LEU A 498 8.64 15.25 -21.22
CA LEU A 498 8.58 16.67 -20.88
C LEU A 498 8.16 17.53 -22.08
N GLU A 499 8.75 17.32 -23.26
CA GLU A 499 8.43 18.11 -24.46
C GLU A 499 6.98 17.93 -24.91
N ASN A 500 6.44 16.71 -24.84
CA ASN A 500 5.03 16.44 -25.11
C ASN A 500 4.13 17.17 -24.12
N LEU A 501 4.44 17.04 -22.82
CA LEU A 501 3.68 17.69 -21.75
C LEU A 501 3.74 19.22 -21.86
N GLN A 502 4.89 19.81 -22.18
CA GLN A 502 5.04 21.25 -22.39
C GLN A 502 4.17 21.75 -23.54
N ARG A 503 4.17 21.03 -24.67
CA ARG A 503 3.34 21.36 -25.84
C ARG A 503 1.86 21.31 -25.50
N PHE A 504 1.42 20.28 -24.77
CA PHE A 504 0.02 20.16 -24.38
C PHE A 504 -0.39 21.20 -23.33
N HIS A 505 0.46 21.44 -22.34
CA HIS A 505 0.22 22.42 -21.27
C HIS A 505 0.08 23.86 -21.80
N ALA A 506 0.73 24.18 -22.92
CA ALA A 506 0.56 25.47 -23.60
C ALA A 506 -0.87 25.72 -24.12
N HIS A 507 -1.67 24.67 -24.28
CA HIS A 507 -3.06 24.76 -24.72
C HIS A 507 -4.05 24.47 -23.60
N VAL A 508 -3.74 23.50 -22.74
CA VAL A 508 -4.58 23.08 -21.61
C VAL A 508 -3.71 23.14 -20.35
N PRO A 509 -3.79 24.19 -19.53
CA PRO A 509 -2.91 24.36 -18.37
C PRO A 509 -3.35 23.45 -17.20
N PHE A 510 -3.13 22.14 -17.34
CA PHE A 510 -3.44 21.14 -16.32
C PHE A 510 -2.56 21.28 -15.06
N ASP A 511 -3.09 20.90 -13.91
CA ASP A 511 -2.45 21.07 -12.60
C ASP A 511 -1.76 19.81 -12.07
N GLY A 512 -2.16 18.66 -12.58
CA GLY A 512 -1.60 17.37 -12.25
C GLY A 512 -1.98 16.30 -13.26
N LEU A 513 -1.38 15.13 -13.12
CA LEU A 513 -1.50 14.04 -14.08
C LEU A 513 -1.90 12.75 -13.39
N TRP A 514 -2.83 12.05 -14.03
CA TRP A 514 -3.16 10.67 -13.72
C TRP A 514 -2.48 9.81 -14.77
N ILE A 515 -1.51 8.98 -14.37
CA ILE A 515 -0.83 8.05 -15.29
C ILE A 515 -1.40 6.66 -15.08
N ASP A 516 -2.09 6.14 -16.09
CA ASP A 516 -2.81 4.87 -16.05
C ASP A 516 -2.18 3.84 -17.00
N MET A 517 -2.66 2.59 -16.96
CA MET A 517 -2.27 1.55 -17.92
C MET A 517 -0.77 1.21 -17.90
N ASN A 518 -0.09 1.50 -16.79
CA ASN A 518 1.37 1.58 -16.72
C ASN A 518 2.05 0.43 -15.98
N GLU A 519 1.43 -0.73 -15.96
CA GLU A 519 2.07 -1.98 -15.55
C GLU A 519 3.27 -2.40 -16.43
N PRO A 520 3.33 -2.24 -17.77
CA PRO A 520 2.38 -1.65 -18.72
C PRO A 520 1.28 -2.62 -19.18
N SER A 521 0.05 -2.14 -19.25
CA SER A 521 -1.09 -2.91 -19.74
C SER A 521 -1.05 -3.05 -21.27
N ASN A 522 -1.45 -4.22 -21.74
CA ASN A 522 -1.61 -4.52 -23.15
C ASN A 522 -2.90 -5.33 -23.37
N PHE A 523 -3.71 -4.97 -24.37
CA PHE A 523 -4.97 -5.67 -24.67
C PHE A 523 -4.75 -6.99 -25.41
N MET A 524 -3.51 -7.26 -25.81
CA MET A 524 -3.02 -8.55 -26.30
C MET A 524 -1.87 -9.06 -25.43
N ASP A 525 -1.63 -10.36 -25.47
CA ASP A 525 -0.53 -10.97 -24.73
C ASP A 525 0.78 -10.83 -25.54
N GLY A 526 1.69 -9.97 -25.08
CA GLY A 526 2.98 -9.76 -25.73
C GLY A 526 3.01 -8.63 -26.75
N SER A 527 2.81 -8.96 -28.03
CA SER A 527 2.88 -7.98 -29.13
C SER A 527 1.99 -8.42 -30.29
N GLU A 528 1.85 -7.58 -31.32
CA GLU A 528 1.12 -7.90 -32.55
C GLU A 528 1.63 -9.20 -33.21
N GLU A 529 2.93 -9.49 -33.09
CA GLU A 529 3.57 -10.70 -33.63
C GLU A 529 3.67 -11.85 -32.60
N GLY A 530 3.09 -11.68 -31.41
CA GLY A 530 3.30 -12.55 -30.26
C GLY A 530 4.68 -12.34 -29.62
N CYS A 531 5.15 -13.30 -28.83
CA CYS A 531 6.49 -13.26 -28.22
C CYS A 531 7.42 -14.31 -28.83
N PRO A 532 8.72 -14.02 -28.95
CA PRO A 532 9.67 -14.98 -29.49
C PRO A 532 9.79 -16.20 -28.56
N PRO A 533 10.06 -17.39 -29.12
CA PRO A 533 10.35 -18.56 -28.30
C PRO A 533 11.69 -18.34 -27.57
N GLY A 534 11.70 -18.49 -26.24
CA GLY A 534 12.91 -18.33 -25.45
C GLY A 534 12.65 -18.43 -23.96
N GLU A 535 13.74 -18.58 -23.19
CA GLU A 535 13.67 -18.80 -21.75
C GLU A 535 13.28 -17.54 -20.95
N LEU A 536 13.29 -16.34 -21.56
CA LEU A 536 12.79 -15.13 -20.90
C LEU A 536 11.26 -15.07 -20.94
N ASP A 537 10.65 -15.40 -22.07
CA ASP A 537 9.18 -15.42 -22.20
C ASP A 537 8.55 -16.71 -21.65
N SER A 538 9.31 -17.82 -21.64
CA SER A 538 8.94 -19.12 -21.08
C SER A 538 10.02 -19.62 -20.12
N PRO A 539 10.15 -19.04 -18.91
CA PRO A 539 11.19 -19.43 -17.95
C PRO A 539 10.99 -20.84 -17.40
N PRO A 540 12.06 -21.47 -16.86
CA PRO A 540 11.98 -22.81 -16.27
C PRO A 540 11.03 -22.89 -15.05
N TYR A 541 10.75 -21.75 -14.42
CA TYR A 541 9.75 -21.60 -13.37
C TYR A 541 8.96 -20.31 -13.63
N THR A 542 7.64 -20.42 -13.64
CA THR A 542 6.74 -19.27 -13.80
C THR A 542 6.00 -19.07 -12.47
N PRO A 543 6.21 -17.95 -11.77
CA PRO A 543 5.37 -17.53 -10.64
C PRO A 543 3.91 -17.55 -11.06
N ALA A 544 2.99 -17.69 -10.12
CA ALA A 544 1.57 -17.76 -10.44
C ALA A 544 0.94 -16.41 -10.71
N VAL A 545 1.43 -15.82 -11.79
CA VAL A 545 0.83 -14.68 -12.44
C VAL A 545 -0.48 -15.11 -13.05
N LEU A 546 -1.48 -14.24 -13.01
CA LEU A 546 -2.77 -14.47 -13.65
C LEU A 546 -2.57 -14.75 -15.15
N GLY A 547 -3.15 -15.84 -15.65
CA GLY A 547 -2.99 -16.27 -17.05
C GLY A 547 -1.79 -17.19 -17.30
N ASN A 548 -0.99 -17.53 -16.28
CA ASN A 548 0.13 -18.48 -16.34
C ASN A 548 1.21 -18.14 -17.39
N SER A 549 1.32 -16.88 -17.79
CA SER A 549 2.33 -16.37 -18.71
C SER A 549 2.80 -14.98 -18.26
N LEU A 550 4.09 -14.69 -18.38
CA LEU A 550 4.64 -13.38 -18.05
C LEU A 550 4.13 -12.27 -18.99
N SER A 551 3.79 -12.62 -20.23
CA SER A 551 3.26 -11.69 -21.23
C SER A 551 1.76 -11.45 -21.14
N ALA A 552 1.05 -12.16 -20.25
CA ALA A 552 -0.40 -12.05 -20.15
C ALA A 552 -0.79 -10.63 -19.73
N LYS A 553 -1.58 -9.94 -20.57
CA LYS A 553 -1.98 -8.52 -20.42
C LYS A 553 -0.81 -7.52 -20.34
N THR A 554 0.35 -7.86 -20.86
CA THR A 554 1.50 -6.94 -20.92
C THR A 554 2.35 -7.21 -22.16
N VAL A 555 3.52 -6.60 -22.27
CA VAL A 555 4.45 -6.79 -23.39
C VAL A 555 5.34 -8.02 -23.20
N CYS A 556 6.05 -8.44 -24.25
CA CYS A 556 6.94 -9.59 -24.15
C CYS A 556 8.05 -9.37 -23.11
N ALA A 557 8.33 -10.39 -22.30
CA ALA A 557 9.35 -10.30 -21.27
C ALA A 557 10.76 -10.17 -21.86
N SER A 558 10.99 -10.72 -23.06
CA SER A 558 12.24 -10.52 -23.79
C SER A 558 12.39 -9.15 -24.47
N ALA A 559 11.40 -8.26 -24.39
CA ALA A 559 11.49 -6.93 -24.98
C ALA A 559 12.70 -6.15 -24.40
N LYS A 560 13.40 -5.43 -25.27
CA LYS A 560 14.61 -4.67 -24.94
C LYS A 560 14.26 -3.25 -24.52
N GLN A 561 14.83 -2.87 -23.38
CA GLN A 561 14.87 -1.49 -22.87
C GLN A 561 16.35 -1.07 -22.75
N ASN A 562 16.59 0.21 -22.54
CA ASN A 562 17.91 0.81 -22.43
C ASN A 562 18.68 0.27 -21.22
N ALA A 563 18.02 0.09 -20.07
CA ALA A 563 18.68 -0.40 -18.87
C ALA A 563 18.81 -1.94 -18.80
N SER A 564 17.88 -2.69 -19.40
CA SER A 564 17.84 -4.17 -19.36
C SER A 564 16.75 -4.72 -20.29
N VAL A 565 16.39 -6.00 -20.14
CA VAL A 565 15.17 -6.58 -20.73
C VAL A 565 13.95 -6.36 -19.83
N HIS A 566 12.76 -6.37 -20.42
CA HIS A 566 11.50 -6.15 -19.71
C HIS A 566 11.26 -7.20 -18.60
N TYR A 567 11.75 -8.43 -18.77
CA TYR A 567 11.77 -9.49 -17.76
C TYR A 567 12.31 -9.03 -16.38
N ASN A 568 13.28 -8.11 -16.39
CA ASN A 568 13.87 -7.54 -15.19
C ASN A 568 13.19 -6.22 -14.75
N LEU A 569 12.67 -5.46 -15.72
CA LEU A 569 12.24 -4.07 -15.53
C LEU A 569 10.73 -3.87 -15.49
N HIS A 570 9.93 -4.91 -15.77
CA HIS A 570 8.47 -4.83 -15.85
C HIS A 570 7.86 -4.18 -14.62
N ASN A 571 8.17 -4.70 -13.43
CA ASN A 571 7.68 -4.14 -12.16
C ASN A 571 8.17 -2.71 -11.88
N LEU A 572 9.09 -2.14 -12.67
CA LEU A 572 9.58 -0.77 -12.54
C LEU A 572 8.95 0.20 -13.54
N TYR A 573 8.12 -0.26 -14.47
CA TYR A 573 7.60 0.57 -15.56
C TYR A 573 6.84 1.79 -15.02
N GLY A 574 5.83 1.57 -14.17
CA GLY A 574 5.04 2.63 -13.55
C GLY A 574 5.86 3.57 -12.65
N LEU A 575 6.86 3.04 -11.93
CA LEU A 575 7.79 3.86 -11.14
C LEU A 575 8.59 4.82 -12.03
N LYS A 576 9.11 4.32 -13.16
CA LYS A 576 9.95 5.12 -14.05
C LYS A 576 9.15 6.15 -14.83
N GLU A 577 7.91 5.84 -15.19
CA GLU A 577 6.97 6.83 -15.73
C GLU A 577 6.61 7.91 -14.69
N ALA A 578 6.32 7.52 -13.44
CA ALA A 578 6.02 8.47 -12.37
C ALA A 578 7.19 9.41 -12.10
N GLU A 579 8.43 8.89 -12.11
CA GLU A 579 9.65 9.67 -11.99
C GLU A 579 9.77 10.70 -13.13
N ALA A 580 9.58 10.28 -14.39
CA ALA A 580 9.61 11.18 -15.54
C ALA A 580 8.51 12.25 -15.47
N THR A 581 7.30 11.86 -15.07
CA THR A 581 6.12 12.71 -14.99
C THR A 581 6.24 13.76 -13.88
N ALA A 582 6.66 13.36 -12.69
CA ALA A 582 6.86 14.28 -11.56
C ALA A 582 7.94 15.33 -11.89
N ARG A 583 9.06 14.91 -12.49
CA ARG A 583 10.11 15.82 -12.95
C ARG A 583 9.61 16.78 -14.02
N ALA A 584 8.78 16.31 -14.96
CA ALA A 584 8.22 17.16 -16.00
C ALA A 584 7.27 18.22 -15.42
N LEU A 585 6.37 17.84 -14.51
CA LEU A 585 5.45 18.77 -13.84
C LEU A 585 6.20 19.85 -13.05
N ILE A 586 7.28 19.49 -12.35
CA ILE A 586 8.14 20.44 -11.65
C ILE A 586 8.70 21.49 -12.63
N GLN A 587 9.20 21.06 -13.79
CA GLN A 587 9.77 21.97 -14.78
C GLN A 587 8.72 22.84 -15.47
N ILE A 588 7.52 22.30 -15.73
CA ILE A 588 6.43 23.02 -16.40
C ILE A 588 5.79 24.05 -15.47
N ARG A 589 5.53 23.68 -14.21
CA ARG A 589 4.71 24.48 -13.29
C ARG A 589 5.53 25.24 -12.25
N GLY A 590 6.77 24.83 -11.97
CA GLY A 590 7.59 25.40 -10.90
C GLY A 590 7.01 25.19 -9.49
N LYS A 591 6.12 24.20 -9.34
CA LYS A 591 5.33 23.88 -8.14
C LYS A 591 5.43 22.39 -7.83
N ARG A 592 4.99 21.97 -6.65
CA ARG A 592 4.91 20.55 -6.29
C ARG A 592 4.11 19.77 -7.35
N PRO A 593 4.63 18.63 -7.81
CA PRO A 593 3.90 17.80 -8.76
C PRO A 593 2.73 17.12 -8.05
N PHE A 594 1.61 16.96 -8.76
CA PHE A 594 0.56 16.04 -8.39
C PHE A 594 0.49 14.95 -9.47
N VAL A 595 0.91 13.74 -9.09
CA VAL A 595 0.87 12.56 -9.94
C VAL A 595 0.13 11.47 -9.18
N ILE A 596 -0.83 10.81 -9.83
CA ILE A 596 -1.50 9.61 -9.32
C ILE A 596 -1.25 8.49 -10.31
N SER A 597 -0.66 7.39 -9.83
CA SER A 597 -0.20 6.27 -10.68
C SER A 597 -0.86 4.95 -10.30
N ARG A 598 -1.14 4.11 -11.29
CA ARG A 598 -1.71 2.77 -11.05
C ARG A 598 -0.63 1.80 -10.59
N SER A 599 0.33 1.51 -11.46
CA SER A 599 1.41 0.58 -11.16
C SER A 599 2.47 1.23 -10.28
N THR A 600 2.97 0.47 -9.30
CA THR A 600 3.90 0.99 -8.28
C THR A 600 4.97 -0.02 -7.89
N PHE A 601 6.13 0.49 -7.48
CA PHE A 601 7.25 -0.27 -6.92
C PHE A 601 7.85 0.51 -5.73
N PRO A 602 8.63 -0.10 -4.81
CA PRO A 602 9.40 0.63 -3.81
C PRO A 602 10.07 1.90 -4.36
N SER A 603 9.93 3.01 -3.63
CA SER A 603 10.27 4.41 -3.99
C SER A 603 9.17 5.20 -4.72
N GLN A 604 8.02 4.60 -5.06
CA GLN A 604 6.92 5.31 -5.75
C GLN A 604 6.49 6.60 -5.04
N GLY A 605 6.37 6.56 -3.70
CA GLY A 605 5.87 7.68 -2.90
C GLY A 605 6.68 8.97 -3.03
N ARG A 606 7.93 8.90 -3.53
CA ARG A 606 8.76 10.07 -3.84
C ARG A 606 8.26 10.87 -5.04
N TYR A 607 7.44 10.26 -5.89
CA TYR A 607 7.08 10.80 -7.20
C TYR A 607 5.56 10.88 -7.42
N SER A 608 4.79 9.94 -6.86
CA SER A 608 3.33 9.91 -7.04
C SER A 608 2.58 9.40 -5.82
N GLY A 609 1.30 9.74 -5.74
CA GLY A 609 0.32 8.94 -5.02
C GLY A 609 -0.16 7.74 -5.84
N HIS A 610 -1.16 7.04 -5.33
CA HIS A 610 -1.73 5.84 -5.92
C HIS A 610 -3.25 5.77 -5.66
N TRP A 611 -3.99 5.05 -6.49
CA TRP A 611 -5.36 4.64 -6.18
C TRP A 611 -5.49 3.13 -6.38
N LEU A 612 -6.32 2.47 -5.57
CA LEU A 612 -6.44 1.00 -5.51
C LEU A 612 -7.08 0.33 -6.74
N GLY A 613 -7.09 1.03 -7.88
CA GLY A 613 -7.57 0.54 -9.17
C GLY A 613 -9.08 0.36 -9.28
N ASP A 614 -9.46 -0.47 -10.25
CA ASP A 614 -10.81 -0.65 -10.79
C ASP A 614 -11.72 -1.48 -9.85
N ASN A 615 -11.97 -0.94 -8.66
CA ASN A 615 -12.83 -1.56 -7.66
C ASN A 615 -14.30 -1.64 -8.13
N ARG A 616 -15.13 -2.42 -7.42
CA ARG A 616 -16.57 -2.57 -7.72
C ARG A 616 -17.43 -1.76 -6.77
N SER A 617 -18.60 -1.35 -7.23
CA SER A 617 -19.67 -0.75 -6.42
C SER A 617 -20.34 -1.80 -5.52
N GLN A 618 -19.58 -2.34 -4.57
CA GLN A 618 -20.00 -3.38 -3.63
C GLN A 618 -19.49 -3.07 -2.21
N TRP A 619 -20.28 -3.40 -1.19
CA TRP A 619 -19.88 -3.27 0.23
C TRP A 619 -18.57 -3.99 0.55
N LYS A 620 -18.35 -5.15 -0.08
CA LYS A 620 -17.12 -5.92 0.04
C LYS A 620 -15.89 -5.12 -0.44
N ASP A 621 -16.01 -4.37 -1.53
CA ASP A 621 -14.94 -3.55 -2.08
C ASP A 621 -14.70 -2.30 -1.23
N MET A 622 -15.78 -1.71 -0.69
CA MET A 622 -15.67 -0.65 0.31
C MET A 622 -14.92 -1.12 1.55
N TYR A 623 -15.19 -2.33 2.05
CA TYR A 623 -14.41 -2.91 3.15
C TYR A 623 -12.93 -3.08 2.79
N TYR A 624 -12.60 -3.75 1.68
CA TYR A 624 -11.21 -4.03 1.31
C TYR A 624 -10.40 -2.78 0.94
N SER A 625 -11.03 -1.64 0.71
CA SER A 625 -10.34 -0.36 0.54
C SER A 625 -9.52 0.04 1.78
N ILE A 626 -9.95 -0.35 2.99
CA ILE A 626 -9.27 -0.04 4.25
C ILE A 626 -7.93 -0.80 4.35
N PRO A 627 -7.88 -2.15 4.32
CA PRO A 627 -6.61 -2.87 4.34
C PRO A 627 -5.72 -2.53 3.13
N GLY A 628 -6.29 -2.22 1.95
CA GLY A 628 -5.53 -1.72 0.80
C GLY A 628 -4.81 -0.40 1.11
N MET A 629 -5.54 0.62 1.57
CA MET A 629 -4.98 1.92 1.98
C MET A 629 -3.91 1.77 3.08
N LEU A 630 -4.18 0.92 4.07
CA LEU A 630 -3.23 0.67 5.16
C LEU A 630 -1.96 -0.04 4.68
N SER A 631 -2.07 -0.96 3.73
CA SER A 631 -0.90 -1.61 3.11
C SER A 631 -0.01 -0.60 2.38
N PHE A 632 -0.60 0.33 1.61
CA PHE A 632 0.15 1.39 0.93
C PHE A 632 0.79 2.41 1.89
N SER A 633 0.21 2.57 3.08
CA SER A 633 0.86 3.34 4.16
C SER A 633 2.15 2.65 4.64
N LEU A 634 2.21 1.32 4.67
CA LEU A 634 3.44 0.56 4.94
C LEU A 634 4.47 0.69 3.81
N PHE A 635 4.00 0.84 2.56
CA PHE A 635 4.87 0.96 1.38
C PHE A 635 5.48 2.36 1.21
N GLY A 636 5.18 3.31 2.12
CA GLY A 636 5.65 4.69 1.99
C GLY A 636 4.93 5.46 0.89
N ILE A 637 3.66 5.13 0.62
CA ILE A 637 2.81 5.83 -0.38
C ILE A 637 1.56 6.33 0.36
N PRO A 638 1.69 7.38 1.20
CA PRO A 638 0.60 7.84 2.05
C PRO A 638 -0.53 8.53 1.28
N LEU A 639 -0.28 9.07 0.08
CA LEU A 639 -1.31 9.68 -0.76
C LEU A 639 -2.04 8.58 -1.55
N VAL A 640 -2.94 7.87 -0.87
CA VAL A 640 -3.65 6.70 -1.41
C VAL A 640 -5.13 6.70 -1.04
N GLY A 641 -5.95 6.08 -1.89
CA GLY A 641 -7.39 5.88 -1.67
C GLY A 641 -8.01 4.93 -2.71
N ALA A 642 -9.27 4.58 -2.52
CA ALA A 642 -10.07 3.84 -3.52
C ALA A 642 -11.03 4.77 -4.24
N ASP A 643 -11.51 4.36 -5.42
CA ASP A 643 -12.58 5.07 -6.10
C ASP A 643 -13.88 4.98 -5.28
N ILE A 644 -14.30 6.15 -4.79
CA ILE A 644 -15.42 6.28 -3.87
C ILE A 644 -16.73 5.97 -4.60
N CYS A 645 -17.61 5.22 -3.92
CA CYS A 645 -18.84 4.62 -4.44
C CYS A 645 -18.65 3.42 -5.38
N GLY A 646 -17.40 3.12 -5.77
CA GLY A 646 -17.00 2.03 -6.66
C GLY A 646 -16.87 2.47 -8.12
N PHE A 647 -15.84 1.97 -8.82
CA PHE A 647 -15.61 2.28 -10.23
C PHE A 647 -16.56 1.51 -11.15
N SER A 648 -16.67 0.20 -10.97
CA SER A 648 -17.46 -0.69 -11.85
C SER A 648 -18.77 -1.16 -11.22
N GLY A 649 -19.82 -1.23 -12.04
CA GLY A 649 -21.19 -1.52 -11.60
C GLY A 649 -21.89 -0.30 -10.99
N SER A 650 -23.21 -0.23 -11.15
CA SER A 650 -24.01 0.87 -10.61
C SER A 650 -24.07 0.84 -9.08
N THR A 651 -23.65 1.94 -8.44
CA THR A 651 -23.78 2.11 -6.98
C THR A 651 -25.23 2.32 -6.53
N SER A 652 -25.49 2.12 -5.25
CA SER A 652 -26.76 2.47 -4.59
C SER A 652 -26.60 3.74 -3.78
N GLU A 653 -27.69 4.46 -3.49
CA GLU A 653 -27.63 5.67 -2.67
C GLU A 653 -27.05 5.38 -1.27
N GLU A 654 -27.47 4.29 -0.63
CA GLU A 654 -26.95 3.89 0.69
C GLU A 654 -25.45 3.58 0.65
N LEU A 655 -25.02 2.74 -0.30
CA LEU A 655 -23.60 2.41 -0.47
C LEU A 655 -22.78 3.67 -0.73
N CYS A 656 -23.25 4.56 -1.60
CA CYS A 656 -22.51 5.76 -1.94
C CYS A 656 -22.48 6.77 -0.78
N ILE A 657 -23.52 6.87 0.06
CA ILE A 657 -23.45 7.66 1.30
C ILE A 657 -22.37 7.10 2.24
N ARG A 658 -22.38 5.78 2.52
CA ARG A 658 -21.39 5.15 3.40
C ARG A 658 -19.97 5.22 2.84
N TRP A 659 -19.82 5.09 1.52
CA TRP A 659 -18.51 5.20 0.88
C TRP A 659 -18.03 6.64 0.81
N MET A 660 -18.90 7.64 0.63
CA MET A 660 -18.51 9.04 0.76
C MET A 660 -18.10 9.37 2.20
N GLN A 661 -18.75 8.78 3.20
CA GLN A 661 -18.34 8.89 4.60
C GLN A 661 -16.95 8.33 4.84
N LEU A 662 -16.70 7.08 4.45
CA LEU A 662 -15.38 6.45 4.57
C LEU A 662 -14.32 7.18 3.72
N GLY A 663 -14.64 7.45 2.46
CA GLY A 663 -13.73 7.99 1.46
C GLY A 663 -13.29 9.42 1.73
N ALA A 664 -14.10 10.21 2.45
CA ALA A 664 -13.69 11.50 2.99
C ALA A 664 -12.49 11.39 3.96
N PHE A 665 -12.17 10.19 4.45
CA PHE A 665 -11.03 9.90 5.31
C PHE A 665 -9.93 9.07 4.61
N TYR A 666 -10.01 8.85 3.30
CA TYR A 666 -8.83 8.44 2.54
C TYR A 666 -7.85 9.60 2.43
N PRO A 667 -6.54 9.39 2.59
CA PRO A 667 -5.55 10.45 2.33
C PRO A 667 -5.72 11.07 0.93
N PHE A 668 -5.95 10.24 -0.10
CA PHE A 668 -6.39 10.67 -1.43
C PHE A 668 -7.88 10.36 -1.63
N SER A 669 -8.72 11.38 -1.83
CA SER A 669 -10.18 11.24 -1.85
C SER A 669 -10.77 11.58 -3.22
N ARG A 670 -11.04 10.57 -4.05
CA ARG A 670 -11.64 10.71 -5.39
C ARG A 670 -12.90 9.86 -5.56
N ASN A 671 -13.99 10.47 -6.05
CA ASN A 671 -15.09 9.72 -6.63
C ASN A 671 -14.82 9.58 -8.14
N HIS A 672 -14.82 8.33 -8.62
CA HIS A 672 -14.61 7.97 -10.01
C HIS A 672 -15.54 6.83 -10.38
N ASN A 673 -15.96 6.78 -11.64
CA ASN A 673 -17.00 5.89 -12.15
C ASN A 673 -16.64 5.45 -13.56
N THR A 674 -17.07 4.26 -13.97
CA THR A 674 -16.81 3.71 -15.29
C THR A 674 -17.81 4.18 -16.36
N LEU A 675 -17.51 3.87 -17.62
CA LEU A 675 -18.36 4.16 -18.77
C LEU A 675 -19.66 3.35 -18.71
N ASN A 676 -20.76 3.95 -19.17
CA ASN A 676 -22.11 3.35 -19.24
C ASN A 676 -22.81 3.06 -17.90
N GLU A 677 -22.15 3.25 -16.76
CA GLU A 677 -22.81 3.15 -15.45
C GLU A 677 -23.57 4.44 -15.10
N LYS A 678 -24.56 4.29 -14.20
CA LYS A 678 -25.32 5.42 -13.68
C LYS A 678 -24.38 6.43 -13.06
N THR A 679 -24.63 7.71 -13.32
CA THR A 679 -23.90 8.81 -12.70
C THR A 679 -23.97 8.68 -11.17
N GLN A 680 -22.85 8.99 -10.51
CA GLN A 680 -22.70 8.86 -9.05
C GLN A 680 -21.93 10.02 -8.42
N ASP A 681 -21.79 11.15 -9.12
CA ASP A 681 -21.36 12.36 -8.44
C ASP A 681 -22.40 12.77 -7.39
N PRO A 682 -22.02 13.46 -6.31
CA PRO A 682 -22.97 13.77 -5.24
C PRO A 682 -24.26 14.45 -5.72
N THR A 683 -24.22 15.25 -6.79
CA THR A 683 -25.35 16.11 -7.18
C THR A 683 -26.59 15.36 -7.68
N VAL A 684 -26.44 14.09 -8.10
CA VAL A 684 -27.53 13.30 -8.67
C VAL A 684 -28.38 12.55 -7.64
N PHE A 685 -27.93 12.48 -6.38
CA PHE A 685 -28.64 11.76 -5.31
C PHE A 685 -29.75 12.58 -4.65
N SER A 686 -30.53 11.94 -3.79
CA SER A 686 -31.60 12.59 -3.03
C SER A 686 -31.09 13.79 -2.20
N PRO A 687 -31.96 14.76 -1.81
CA PRO A 687 -31.55 15.88 -0.95
C PRO A 687 -30.90 15.45 0.37
N SER A 688 -31.39 14.38 1.01
CA SER A 688 -30.81 13.84 2.24
C SER A 688 -29.42 13.23 2.01
N ALA A 689 -29.26 12.42 0.96
CA ALA A 689 -27.97 11.85 0.58
C ALA A 689 -26.93 12.94 0.28
N ARG A 690 -27.33 13.95 -0.50
CA ARG A 690 -26.49 15.11 -0.82
C ARG A 690 -26.02 15.87 0.41
N THR A 691 -26.90 16.02 1.40
CA THR A 691 -26.57 16.70 2.66
C THR A 691 -25.53 15.87 3.43
N ALA A 692 -25.77 14.57 3.61
CA ALA A 692 -24.82 13.67 4.28
C ALA A 692 -23.44 13.65 3.60
N MET A 693 -23.40 13.57 2.26
CA MET A 693 -22.15 13.62 1.48
C MET A 693 -21.44 14.96 1.61
N LYS A 694 -22.19 16.07 1.56
CA LYS A 694 -21.62 17.42 1.74
C LYS A 694 -21.04 17.61 3.14
N ASP A 695 -21.74 17.18 4.17
CA ASP A 695 -21.35 17.42 5.56
C ASP A 695 -20.07 16.63 5.93
N VAL A 696 -19.94 15.40 5.45
CA VAL A 696 -18.70 14.63 5.67
C VAL A 696 -17.52 15.18 4.87
N LEU A 697 -17.74 15.73 3.67
CA LEU A 697 -16.71 16.47 2.95
C LEU A 697 -16.33 17.77 3.68
N LEU A 698 -17.29 18.53 4.21
CA LEU A 698 -16.98 19.72 5.02
C LEU A 698 -16.19 19.34 6.29
N THR A 699 -16.47 18.18 6.88
CA THR A 699 -15.68 17.62 7.98
C THR A 699 -14.24 17.37 7.55
N ARG A 700 -14.01 16.68 6.41
CA ARG A 700 -12.66 16.52 5.83
C ARG A 700 -11.96 17.86 5.63
N TYR A 701 -12.65 18.83 5.03
CA TYR A 701 -12.06 20.14 4.74
C TYR A 701 -11.67 20.89 6.02
N SER A 702 -12.45 20.72 7.10
CA SER A 702 -12.08 21.27 8.40
C SER A 702 -10.81 20.66 9.00
N LEU A 703 -10.47 19.43 8.62
CA LEU A 703 -9.30 18.68 9.09
C LEU A 703 -8.09 18.81 8.17
N LEU A 704 -8.14 19.60 7.09
CA LEU A 704 -6.99 19.79 6.19
C LEU A 704 -5.71 20.27 6.89
N PRO A 705 -5.73 21.19 7.88
CA PRO A 705 -4.50 21.57 8.58
C PRO A 705 -3.85 20.39 9.33
N PHE A 706 -4.67 19.56 9.96
CA PHE A 706 -4.21 18.34 10.63
C PHE A 706 -3.65 17.33 9.62
N LEU A 707 -4.42 17.00 8.58
CA LEU A 707 -4.00 16.05 7.55
C LEU A 707 -2.72 16.51 6.84
N TYR A 708 -2.61 17.80 6.51
CA TYR A 708 -1.41 18.38 5.89
C TYR A 708 -0.19 18.32 6.81
N THR A 709 -0.38 18.49 8.12
CA THR A 709 0.68 18.30 9.11
C THR A 709 1.13 16.84 9.19
N LEU A 710 0.21 15.87 9.07
CA LEU A 710 0.59 14.44 8.97
C LEU A 710 1.43 14.16 7.71
N PHE A 711 1.06 14.73 6.56
CA PHE A 711 1.86 14.62 5.33
C PHE A 711 3.24 15.26 5.47
N HIS A 712 3.35 16.37 6.21
CA HIS A 712 4.64 16.98 6.52
C HIS A 712 5.54 16.03 7.33
N ARG A 713 4.98 15.36 8.34
CA ARG A 713 5.73 14.36 9.13
C ARG A 713 6.11 13.14 8.29
N ALA A 714 5.22 12.69 7.40
CA ALA A 714 5.54 11.63 6.44
C ALA A 714 6.72 12.02 5.54
N HIS A 715 6.67 13.21 4.96
CA HIS A 715 7.72 13.74 4.08
C HIS A 715 9.09 13.89 4.77
N LEU A 716 9.11 14.32 6.04
CA LEU A 716 10.36 14.56 6.76
C LEU A 716 10.93 13.35 7.49
N GLN A 717 10.08 12.46 7.97
CA GLN A 717 10.45 11.43 8.94
C GLN A 717 9.98 10.03 8.55
N GLY A 718 9.15 9.88 7.52
CA GLY A 718 8.56 8.59 7.15
C GLY A 718 7.45 8.13 8.09
N GLU A 719 6.78 9.04 8.81
CA GLU A 719 5.54 8.68 9.52
C GLU A 719 4.42 8.28 8.55
N THR A 720 3.50 7.44 9.00
CA THR A 720 2.30 7.07 8.23
C THR A 720 1.18 8.10 8.43
N VAL A 721 0.32 8.30 7.41
CA VAL A 721 -0.82 9.24 7.51
C VAL A 721 -2.06 8.52 8.01
N ALA A 722 -2.64 7.65 7.18
CA ALA A 722 -3.57 6.63 7.65
C ALA A 722 -2.75 5.48 8.24
N ARG A 723 -3.14 4.96 9.42
CA ARG A 723 -2.37 3.88 10.06
C ARG A 723 -3.26 2.84 10.77
N PRO A 724 -2.80 1.58 10.81
CA PRO A 724 -3.45 0.54 11.62
C PRO A 724 -3.38 0.89 13.11
N LEU A 725 -4.32 0.39 13.91
CA LEU A 725 -4.34 0.68 15.36
C LEU A 725 -3.09 0.15 16.07
N PHE A 726 -2.55 -1.00 15.66
CA PHE A 726 -1.35 -1.58 16.28
C PHE A 726 -0.08 -0.71 16.15
N PHE A 727 -0.09 0.32 15.30
CA PHE A 727 0.99 1.30 15.24
C PHE A 727 1.03 2.21 16.47
N GLU A 728 -0.11 2.44 17.11
CA GLU A 728 -0.23 3.28 18.31
C GLU A 728 -0.38 2.47 19.60
N PHE A 729 -0.80 1.22 19.44
CA PHE A 729 -1.09 0.29 20.53
C PHE A 729 -0.40 -1.07 20.29
N PRO A 730 0.93 -1.10 20.08
CA PRO A 730 1.63 -2.35 19.75
C PRO A 730 1.59 -3.39 20.88
N TRP A 731 1.35 -2.97 22.11
CA TRP A 731 1.22 -3.84 23.28
C TRP A 731 -0.13 -4.57 23.36
N ASP A 732 -1.11 -4.11 22.59
CA ASP A 732 -2.46 -4.65 22.56
C ASP A 732 -2.64 -5.56 21.34
N VAL A 733 -2.48 -6.87 21.57
CA VAL A 733 -2.56 -7.90 20.53
C VAL A 733 -3.94 -7.94 19.86
N ALA A 734 -5.00 -7.45 20.50
CA ALA A 734 -6.32 -7.38 19.88
C ALA A 734 -6.32 -6.46 18.65
N THR A 735 -5.40 -5.49 18.58
CA THR A 735 -5.29 -4.55 17.46
C THR A 735 -4.63 -5.15 16.22
N TYR A 736 -3.94 -6.29 16.33
CA TYR A 736 -3.13 -6.85 15.24
C TYR A 736 -3.98 -7.38 14.08
N GLY A 737 -5.20 -7.83 14.37
CA GLY A 737 -6.16 -8.32 13.37
C GLY A 737 -7.15 -7.26 12.88
N LEU A 738 -7.08 -6.01 13.35
CA LEU A 738 -8.08 -4.99 13.02
C LEU A 738 -7.78 -4.32 11.68
N ASP A 739 -8.73 -4.43 10.75
CA ASP A 739 -8.69 -3.79 9.43
C ASP A 739 -10.04 -3.19 9.00
N ARG A 740 -10.96 -3.00 9.95
CA ARG A 740 -12.25 -2.31 9.77
C ARG A 740 -12.29 -0.90 10.35
N GLN A 741 -11.23 -0.50 11.04
CA GLN A 741 -10.99 0.82 11.61
C GLN A 741 -9.57 1.25 11.26
N PHE A 742 -9.33 2.56 11.26
CA PHE A 742 -7.99 3.09 11.11
C PHE A 742 -7.86 4.43 11.83
N LEU A 743 -6.62 4.88 12.01
CA LEU A 743 -6.31 6.18 12.56
C LEU A 743 -5.81 7.12 11.47
N TRP A 744 -6.11 8.41 11.62
CA TRP A 744 -5.28 9.48 11.04
C TRP A 744 -4.27 9.95 12.09
N GLY A 745 -2.99 9.73 11.78
CA GLY A 745 -1.91 9.91 12.73
C GLY A 745 -2.15 9.08 14.00
N GLN A 746 -1.82 9.66 15.15
CA GLN A 746 -1.98 9.02 16.45
C GLN A 746 -3.31 9.34 17.17
N SER A 747 -4.14 10.21 16.57
CA SER A 747 -5.12 11.00 17.35
C SER A 747 -6.58 10.86 16.92
N LEU A 748 -6.88 10.52 15.66
CA LEU A 748 -8.25 10.48 15.15
C LEU A 748 -8.63 9.07 14.69
N LEU A 749 -9.51 8.40 15.42
CA LEU A 749 -10.04 7.07 15.10
C LEU A 749 -11.27 7.19 14.20
N VAL A 750 -11.23 6.48 13.06
CA VAL A 750 -12.33 6.41 12.08
C VAL A 750 -12.98 5.05 12.17
N THR A 751 -14.30 5.02 12.44
CA THR A 751 -15.08 3.78 12.56
C THR A 751 -16.28 3.79 11.59
N PRO A 752 -16.08 3.35 10.33
CA PRO A 752 -17.09 3.38 9.29
C PRO A 752 -18.11 2.23 9.41
N VAL A 753 -19.33 2.47 8.91
CA VAL A 753 -20.30 1.39 8.65
C VAL A 753 -19.93 0.71 7.33
N LEU A 754 -19.76 -0.61 7.35
CA LEU A 754 -19.30 -1.41 6.21
C LEU A 754 -20.31 -2.47 5.74
N GLU A 755 -21.52 -2.46 6.28
CA GLU A 755 -22.56 -3.45 5.98
C GLU A 755 -23.89 -2.75 5.59
N PRO A 756 -24.67 -3.32 4.65
CA PRO A 756 -25.95 -2.74 4.23
C PRO A 756 -27.00 -2.76 5.32
N GLY A 757 -27.82 -1.73 5.38
CA GLY A 757 -28.96 -1.58 6.30
C GLY A 757 -28.57 -1.32 7.75
N ALA A 758 -27.27 -1.16 8.05
CA ALA A 758 -26.80 -0.96 9.42
C ALA A 758 -26.95 0.51 9.87
N ASP A 759 -27.50 0.67 11.07
CA ASP A 759 -27.65 1.93 11.81
C ASP A 759 -26.73 2.02 13.04
N SER A 760 -25.88 1.00 13.23
CA SER A 760 -24.91 0.89 14.31
C SER A 760 -23.72 0.05 13.85
N VAL A 761 -22.57 0.25 14.48
CA VAL A 761 -21.32 -0.47 14.17
C VAL A 761 -20.59 -0.87 15.45
N LEU A 762 -19.91 -2.00 15.42
CA LEU A 762 -18.97 -2.38 16.48
C LEU A 762 -17.58 -1.84 16.14
N GLY A 763 -17.02 -1.02 17.02
CA GLY A 763 -15.65 -0.52 16.91
C GLY A 763 -14.83 -0.96 18.13
N TYR A 764 -13.59 -1.38 17.90
CA TYR A 764 -12.62 -1.57 18.98
C TYR A 764 -12.09 -0.21 19.43
N PHE A 765 -12.08 0.01 20.73
CA PHE A 765 -11.49 1.17 21.37
C PHE A 765 -10.33 0.69 22.24
N PRO A 766 -9.08 1.03 21.87
CA PRO A 766 -7.93 0.75 22.72
C PRO A 766 -8.07 1.43 24.08
N GLN A 767 -7.36 0.91 25.08
CA GLN A 767 -7.42 1.44 26.44
C GLN A 767 -7.13 2.95 26.49
N GLY A 768 -8.00 3.69 27.18
CA GLY A 768 -7.89 5.14 27.37
C GLY A 768 -9.22 5.86 27.15
N VAL A 769 -9.17 7.18 27.29
CA VAL A 769 -10.31 8.06 27.03
C VAL A 769 -10.37 8.44 25.56
N TRP A 770 -11.55 8.31 24.97
CA TRP A 770 -11.86 8.69 23.60
C TRP A 770 -13.02 9.66 23.59
N TYR A 771 -12.88 10.78 22.87
CA TYR A 771 -13.90 11.81 22.77
C TYR A 771 -14.56 11.75 21.40
N ASP A 772 -15.89 11.71 21.34
CA ASP A 772 -16.62 11.92 20.10
C ASP A 772 -16.20 13.27 19.47
N PHE A 773 -15.75 13.24 18.22
CA PHE A 773 -15.19 14.41 17.53
C PHE A 773 -16.20 15.57 17.42
N TYR A 774 -17.49 15.26 17.29
CA TYR A 774 -18.52 16.25 17.02
C TYR A 774 -19.03 16.94 18.29
N THR A 775 -19.18 16.18 19.37
CA THR A 775 -19.82 16.62 20.60
C THR A 775 -18.85 16.83 21.76
N GLY A 776 -17.67 16.19 21.72
CA GLY A 776 -16.72 16.15 22.83
C GLY A 776 -17.13 15.22 23.97
N SER A 777 -18.20 14.43 23.81
CA SER A 777 -18.62 13.43 24.81
C SER A 777 -17.58 12.32 24.91
N SER A 778 -17.23 11.90 26.13
CA SER A 778 -16.18 10.92 26.35
C SER A 778 -16.69 9.49 26.54
N VAL A 779 -15.87 8.54 26.14
CA VAL A 779 -15.94 7.12 26.51
C VAL A 779 -14.59 6.74 27.11
N ASN A 780 -14.61 6.08 28.26
CA ASN A 780 -13.41 5.52 28.87
C ASN A 780 -13.39 4.02 28.58
N SER A 781 -12.50 3.58 27.70
CA SER A 781 -12.43 2.18 27.29
C SER A 781 -11.32 1.43 28.01
N SER A 782 -11.57 0.17 28.36
CA SER A 782 -10.55 -0.75 28.87
C SER A 782 -9.84 -1.56 27.79
N GLY A 783 -10.00 -1.24 26.50
CA GLY A 783 -9.54 -2.08 25.39
C GLY A 783 -10.62 -3.06 24.93
N GLU A 784 -11.74 -2.55 24.42
CA GLU A 784 -12.94 -3.36 24.18
C GLU A 784 -13.71 -2.99 22.90
N MET A 785 -14.63 -3.88 22.48
CA MET A 785 -15.56 -3.60 21.39
C MET A 785 -16.78 -2.84 21.91
N LEU A 786 -17.00 -1.63 21.39
CA LEU A 786 -18.15 -0.80 21.72
C LEU A 786 -19.14 -0.75 20.55
N LYS A 787 -20.43 -0.84 20.86
CA LYS A 787 -21.51 -0.65 19.89
C LYS A 787 -21.83 0.85 19.79
N LEU A 788 -21.56 1.42 18.61
CA LEU A 788 -21.78 2.83 18.32
C LEU A 788 -23.05 3.03 17.50
N SER A 789 -23.81 4.07 17.81
CA SER A 789 -24.89 4.54 16.93
C SER A 789 -24.26 5.11 15.65
N ALA A 790 -24.79 4.72 14.50
CA ALA A 790 -24.27 5.11 13.20
C ALA A 790 -25.42 5.25 12.19
N PRO A 791 -26.37 6.20 12.38
CA PRO A 791 -27.40 6.47 11.40
C PRO A 791 -26.79 6.83 10.04
N LEU A 792 -27.60 6.78 8.97
CA LEU A 792 -27.10 6.85 7.59
C LEU A 792 -26.32 8.14 7.30
N ASP A 793 -26.62 9.24 7.98
CA ASP A 793 -26.00 10.56 7.85
C ASP A 793 -24.79 10.79 8.77
N HIS A 794 -24.39 9.80 9.59
CA HIS A 794 -23.35 9.95 10.59
C HIS A 794 -22.19 8.94 10.43
N LEU A 795 -20.96 9.44 10.49
CA LEU A 795 -19.73 8.66 10.58
C LEU A 795 -19.15 8.79 11.99
N ASN A 796 -18.78 7.69 12.63
CA ASN A 796 -18.16 7.71 13.94
C ASN A 796 -16.69 8.13 13.87
N LEU A 797 -16.36 9.25 14.51
CA LEU A 797 -15.03 9.81 14.62
C LEU A 797 -14.70 10.09 16.09
N HIS A 798 -13.58 9.58 16.58
CA HIS A 798 -13.19 9.76 17.98
C HIS A 798 -11.76 10.28 18.10
N LEU A 799 -11.57 11.25 19.00
CA LEU A 799 -10.28 11.82 19.36
C LEU A 799 -9.70 11.07 20.54
N ARG A 800 -8.46 10.60 20.40
CA ARG A 800 -7.69 10.02 21.50
C ARG A 800 -7.35 11.11 22.50
N GLU A 801 -7.48 10.81 23.79
CA GLU A 801 -6.99 11.68 24.85
C GLU A 801 -5.51 12.06 24.67
N GLY A 802 -5.11 13.21 25.20
CA GLY A 802 -3.75 13.70 25.09
C GLY A 802 -3.41 14.36 23.75
N SER A 803 -4.39 14.60 22.86
CA SER A 803 -4.17 15.12 21.52
C SER A 803 -4.70 16.54 21.33
N ILE A 804 -4.00 17.36 20.55
CA ILE A 804 -4.46 18.69 20.10
C ILE A 804 -4.53 18.69 18.57
N LEU A 805 -5.71 18.94 18.01
CA LEU A 805 -5.93 18.96 16.56
C LEU A 805 -6.16 20.38 16.05
N PRO A 806 -5.37 20.86 15.09
CA PRO A 806 -5.70 22.05 14.34
C PRO A 806 -6.80 21.75 13.31
N THR A 807 -7.90 22.47 13.42
CA THR A 807 -9.02 22.47 12.47
C THR A 807 -9.17 23.85 11.85
N GLN A 808 -9.94 23.94 10.76
CA GLN A 808 -10.23 25.20 10.09
C GLN A 808 -11.72 25.28 9.76
N LYS A 809 -12.28 26.48 9.75
CA LYS A 809 -13.65 26.65 9.23
C LYS A 809 -13.66 26.25 7.73
N PRO A 810 -14.44 25.22 7.33
CA PRO A 810 -14.36 24.68 5.98
C PRO A 810 -14.99 25.61 4.94
N GLY A 811 -14.45 25.59 3.73
CA GLY A 811 -15.03 26.15 2.50
C GLY A 811 -15.22 25.06 1.44
N THR A 812 -15.63 25.46 0.23
CA THR A 812 -15.89 24.52 -0.89
C THR A 812 -14.64 24.17 -1.71
N THR A 813 -13.49 24.80 -1.42
CA THR A 813 -12.17 24.47 -1.97
C THR A 813 -11.11 24.60 -0.87
N SER A 814 -9.95 23.96 -1.03
CA SER A 814 -8.84 24.10 -0.07
C SER A 814 -8.40 25.56 0.01
N LYS A 815 -8.37 26.28 -1.12
CA LYS A 815 -8.07 27.71 -1.19
C LYS A 815 -9.05 28.55 -0.36
N ALA A 816 -10.35 28.30 -0.47
CA ALA A 816 -11.35 29.01 0.32
C ALA A 816 -11.24 28.66 1.82
N THR A 817 -10.98 27.39 2.14
CA THR A 817 -10.79 26.92 3.51
C THR A 817 -9.58 27.55 4.17
N ARG A 818 -8.45 27.58 3.46
CA ARG A 818 -7.16 28.10 3.92
C ARG A 818 -7.22 29.58 4.32
N GLY A 819 -8.11 30.36 3.70
CA GLY A 819 -8.34 31.77 4.03
C GLY A 819 -9.21 32.00 5.27
N ASN A 820 -9.81 30.96 5.85
CA ASN A 820 -10.66 31.09 7.03
C ASN A 820 -9.87 30.95 8.35
N PRO A 821 -10.43 31.41 9.49
CA PRO A 821 -9.80 31.18 10.79
C PRO A 821 -9.66 29.70 11.16
N LEU A 822 -8.57 29.38 11.83
CA LEU A 822 -8.29 28.12 12.50
C LEU A 822 -9.06 28.01 13.82
N ARG A 823 -9.25 26.77 14.26
CA ARG A 823 -9.76 26.39 15.58
C ARG A 823 -8.94 25.22 16.11
N LEU A 824 -8.79 25.13 17.43
CA LEU A 824 -8.07 24.03 18.06
C LEU A 824 -9.05 23.18 18.88
N ILE A 825 -8.96 21.86 18.76
CA ILE A 825 -9.63 20.91 19.64
C ILE A 825 -8.56 20.27 20.52
N VAL A 826 -8.69 20.42 21.84
CA VAL A 826 -7.77 19.92 22.86
C VAL A 826 -8.47 18.78 23.60
N ALA A 827 -8.18 17.53 23.24
CA ALA A 827 -8.69 16.34 23.90
C ALA A 827 -7.80 16.01 25.11
N LEU A 828 -8.23 16.40 26.32
CA LEU A 828 -7.41 16.27 27.52
C LEU A 828 -7.29 14.81 27.96
N SER A 829 -6.12 14.44 28.47
CA SER A 829 -5.96 13.20 29.21
C SER A 829 -6.65 13.25 30.57
N SER A 830 -6.77 12.10 31.22
CA SER A 830 -7.14 11.99 32.65
C SER A 830 -6.25 12.83 33.58
N ARG A 831 -5.04 13.21 33.15
CA ARG A 831 -4.12 14.11 33.88
C ARG A 831 -4.15 15.56 33.38
N ALA A 832 -5.18 15.95 32.63
CA ALA A 832 -5.32 17.26 32.01
C ALA A 832 -4.12 17.66 31.13
N THR A 833 -3.53 16.67 30.43
CA THR A 833 -2.43 16.90 29.49
C THR A 833 -2.87 16.70 28.05
N ALA A 834 -2.33 17.48 27.11
CA ALA A 834 -2.46 17.22 25.67
C ALA A 834 -1.32 17.86 24.88
N TRP A 835 -1.01 17.30 23.71
CA TRP A 835 0.01 17.79 22.80
C TRP A 835 -0.45 17.73 21.34
N GLY A 836 0.00 18.69 20.54
CA GLY A 836 -0.15 18.67 19.08
C GLY A 836 0.73 19.71 18.40
N ASP A 837 0.71 19.71 17.08
CA ASP A 837 1.50 20.60 16.24
C ASP A 837 0.71 21.07 15.02
N LEU A 838 1.26 22.06 14.32
CA LEU A 838 0.74 22.55 13.05
C LEU A 838 1.91 22.95 12.16
N PHE A 839 1.96 22.35 10.97
CA PHE A 839 2.79 22.79 9.87
C PHE A 839 1.99 23.66 8.89
N TRP A 840 2.55 24.81 8.51
CA TRP A 840 1.89 25.76 7.62
C TRP A 840 2.87 26.43 6.66
N ASP A 841 2.83 26.10 5.39
CA ASP A 841 3.49 26.82 4.30
C ASP A 841 2.45 27.27 3.27
N ASP A 842 2.85 27.81 2.11
CA ASP A 842 1.93 28.32 1.08
C ASP A 842 1.05 27.26 0.39
N GLY A 843 1.27 25.98 0.69
CA GLY A 843 0.47 24.87 0.17
C GLY A 843 0.92 24.32 -1.18
N GLU A 844 1.90 24.89 -1.89
CA GLU A 844 2.22 24.43 -3.25
C GLU A 844 3.67 24.62 -3.72
N SER A 845 4.44 25.52 -3.11
CA SER A 845 5.80 25.78 -3.55
C SER A 845 6.74 24.61 -3.28
N LEU A 846 7.75 24.48 -4.12
CA LEU A 846 8.84 23.54 -3.95
C LEU A 846 9.72 23.93 -2.76
N ASP A 847 10.23 22.92 -2.06
CA ASP A 847 11.27 23.03 -1.04
C ASP A 847 11.00 24.07 0.07
N THR A 848 9.73 24.27 0.46
CA THR A 848 9.35 25.29 1.46
C THR A 848 10.03 25.03 2.80
N PHE A 849 10.17 23.76 3.20
CA PHE A 849 10.85 23.39 4.43
C PHE A 849 12.36 23.69 4.36
N GLU A 850 13.03 23.25 3.30
CA GLU A 850 14.47 23.44 3.09
C GLU A 850 14.84 24.92 2.97
N ARG A 851 13.97 25.73 2.37
CA ARG A 851 14.16 27.19 2.22
C ARG A 851 13.74 27.99 3.45
N GLY A 852 13.13 27.36 4.45
CA GLY A 852 12.63 28.04 5.65
C GLY A 852 11.33 28.84 5.44
N ASN A 853 10.61 28.60 4.34
CA ASN A 853 9.38 29.31 3.98
C ASN A 853 8.12 28.63 4.54
N TYR A 854 8.08 28.44 5.86
CA TYR A 854 6.96 27.80 6.56
C TYR A 854 6.79 28.39 7.96
N SER A 855 5.70 28.05 8.62
CA SER A 855 5.50 28.23 10.06
C SER A 855 5.28 26.87 10.69
N TYR A 856 5.82 26.71 11.89
CA TYR A 856 5.67 25.47 12.66
C TYR A 856 5.38 25.82 14.12
N LEU A 857 4.24 25.33 14.60
CA LEU A 857 3.74 25.60 15.94
C LEU A 857 3.62 24.31 16.72
N VAL A 858 3.84 24.40 18.02
CA VAL A 858 3.57 23.32 18.98
C VAL A 858 2.60 23.82 20.03
N PHE A 859 1.59 23.01 20.29
CA PHE A 859 0.56 23.25 21.30
C PHE A 859 0.77 22.29 22.47
N ASN A 860 0.65 22.80 23.70
CA ASN A 860 0.69 21.99 24.92
C ASN A 860 -0.45 22.39 25.84
N ALA A 861 -1.06 21.41 26.49
CA ALA A 861 -1.92 21.63 27.67
C ALA A 861 -1.34 20.84 28.85
N THR A 862 -1.20 21.46 30.02
CA THR A 862 -0.75 20.84 31.27
C THR A 862 -1.26 21.67 32.44
N GLU A 863 -1.77 21.03 33.50
CA GLU A 863 -2.23 21.72 34.73
C GLU A 863 -3.19 22.89 34.47
N ASN A 864 -4.19 22.67 33.62
CA ASN A 864 -5.18 23.68 33.21
C ASN A 864 -4.61 24.92 32.49
N ILE A 865 -3.40 24.80 31.95
CA ILE A 865 -2.75 25.83 31.14
C ILE A 865 -2.49 25.27 29.76
N PHE A 866 -3.03 25.93 28.75
CA PHE A 866 -2.71 25.73 27.35
C PHE A 866 -1.72 26.79 26.88
N THR A 867 -0.75 26.37 26.07
CA THR A 867 0.23 27.25 25.42
C THR A 867 0.34 26.92 23.94
N SER A 868 0.42 27.97 23.12
CA SER A 868 0.82 27.93 21.72
C SER A 868 2.23 28.49 21.59
N ASN A 869 3.17 27.69 21.11
CA ASN A 869 4.56 28.08 20.91
C ASN A 869 4.91 28.07 19.41
N VAL A 870 5.32 29.21 18.89
CA VAL A 870 5.78 29.36 17.50
C VAL A 870 7.26 29.01 17.43
N LEU A 871 7.58 27.85 16.87
CA LEU A 871 8.97 27.38 16.75
C LEU A 871 9.66 27.94 15.51
N HIS A 872 8.90 28.17 14.45
CA HIS A 872 9.35 28.82 13.23
C HIS A 872 8.19 29.63 12.65
N ALA A 873 8.47 30.82 12.12
CA ALA A 873 7.45 31.73 11.60
C ALA A 873 7.80 32.19 10.18
N SER A 874 6.77 32.25 9.34
CA SER A 874 6.82 32.80 7.98
C SER A 874 5.70 33.82 7.80
N THR A 875 5.89 34.74 6.86
CA THR A 875 4.88 35.73 6.45
C THR A 875 3.58 35.07 5.99
N GLU A 876 3.63 33.83 5.52
CA GLU A 876 2.45 33.08 5.07
C GLU A 876 1.44 32.82 6.21
N ALA A 877 1.90 32.73 7.46
CA ALA A 877 1.02 32.56 8.61
C ALA A 877 0.48 33.89 9.16
N ALA A 878 1.00 35.05 8.71
CA ALA A 878 0.70 36.35 9.30
C ALA A 878 -0.76 36.79 9.15
N TYR A 879 -1.48 36.23 8.16
CA TYR A 879 -2.87 36.59 7.85
C TYR A 879 -3.88 35.57 8.38
N VAL A 880 -3.42 34.47 8.97
CA VAL A 880 -4.26 33.40 9.51
C VAL A 880 -4.46 33.64 11.00
N THR A 881 -5.70 33.50 11.46
CA THR A 881 -6.05 33.68 12.87
C THR A 881 -6.59 32.40 13.49
N ILE A 882 -6.46 32.26 14.81
CA ILE A 882 -7.15 31.26 15.63
C ILE A 882 -8.34 31.97 16.29
N ASP A 883 -9.55 31.49 16.01
CA ASP A 883 -10.79 32.13 16.49
C ASP A 883 -11.39 31.43 17.72
N ALA A 884 -11.16 30.11 17.86
CA ALA A 884 -11.66 29.36 19.00
C ALA A 884 -10.72 28.22 19.42
N VAL A 885 -10.74 27.93 20.72
CA VAL A 885 -10.12 26.73 21.32
C VAL A 885 -11.18 26.01 22.15
N SER A 886 -11.39 24.73 21.86
CA SER A 886 -12.31 23.85 22.59
C SER A 886 -11.50 22.79 23.35
N PHE A 887 -11.74 22.67 24.64
CA PHE A 887 -11.12 21.69 25.53
C PHE A 887 -12.16 20.63 25.90
N TYR A 888 -11.88 19.38 25.58
CA TYR A 888 -12.72 18.23 25.95
C TYR A 888 -12.14 17.57 27.20
N GLY A 889 -13.02 17.20 28.14
CA GLY A 889 -12.63 16.52 29.38
C GLY A 889 -12.21 17.46 30.52
N VAL A 890 -12.65 18.73 30.50
CA VAL A 890 -12.45 19.65 31.63
C VAL A 890 -13.39 19.22 32.75
N GLN A 891 -12.86 18.58 33.79
CA GLN A 891 -13.67 17.86 34.80
C GLN A 891 -14.57 18.76 35.64
N GLU A 892 -14.10 19.96 35.98
CA GLU A 892 -14.82 20.92 36.82
C GLU A 892 -15.16 22.18 36.02
N PRO A 893 -16.36 22.76 36.19
CA PRO A 893 -16.73 24.00 35.52
C PRO A 893 -15.80 25.13 35.98
N PRO A 894 -15.06 25.79 35.07
CA PRO A 894 -14.15 26.84 35.47
C PRO A 894 -14.93 28.06 35.97
N SER A 895 -14.40 28.70 37.01
CA SER A 895 -14.88 29.98 37.53
C SER A 895 -14.56 31.13 36.59
N LYS A 896 -13.42 31.06 35.89
CA LYS A 896 -12.99 32.01 34.86
C LYS A 896 -11.96 31.40 33.92
N VAL A 897 -11.82 32.00 32.74
CA VAL A 897 -10.77 31.66 31.76
C VAL A 897 -9.96 32.91 31.43
N LEU A 898 -8.64 32.79 31.42
CA LEU A 898 -7.69 33.86 31.15
C LEU A 898 -6.97 33.61 29.82
N LEU A 899 -6.96 34.60 28.93
CA LEU A 899 -6.11 34.67 27.74
C LEU A 899 -4.97 35.66 28.04
N ASP A 900 -3.74 35.17 28.10
CA ASP A 900 -2.55 35.97 28.45
C ASP A 900 -2.76 36.84 29.70
N GLY A 901 -3.42 36.26 30.71
CA GLY A 901 -3.76 36.90 31.99
C GLY A 901 -5.03 37.76 31.98
N GLN A 902 -5.70 37.95 30.84
CA GLN A 902 -6.95 38.72 30.75
C GLN A 902 -8.17 37.81 30.67
N GLU A 903 -9.20 38.11 31.47
CA GLU A 903 -10.43 37.32 31.50
C GLU A 903 -11.17 37.33 30.15
N LYS A 904 -11.63 36.16 29.70
CA LYS A 904 -12.39 35.98 28.47
C LYS A 904 -13.70 35.22 28.73
N PRO A 905 -14.78 35.60 28.04
CA PRO A 905 -16.00 34.80 28.02
C PRO A 905 -15.73 33.39 27.50
N PHE A 906 -16.39 32.41 28.09
CA PHE A 906 -16.33 31.02 27.68
C PHE A 906 -17.72 30.38 27.79
N SER A 907 -17.89 29.23 27.13
CA SER A 907 -19.03 28.34 27.34
C SER A 907 -18.52 27.03 27.93
N TYR A 908 -19.23 26.50 28.93
CA TYR A 908 -18.98 25.17 29.48
C TYR A 908 -20.26 24.35 29.41
N LEU A 909 -20.16 23.13 28.87
CA LEU A 909 -21.28 22.21 28.68
C LEU A 909 -21.25 21.07 29.71
N ASP A 910 -22.40 20.49 29.99
CA ASP A 910 -22.54 19.39 30.96
C ASP A 910 -21.70 18.15 30.60
N ASN A 911 -21.34 17.97 29.33
CA ASN A 911 -20.44 16.92 28.86
C ASN A 911 -18.94 17.28 28.97
N GLN A 912 -18.57 18.20 29.85
CA GLN A 912 -17.19 18.59 30.15
C GLN A 912 -16.44 19.24 28.99
N VAL A 913 -17.17 19.96 28.13
CA VAL A 913 -16.60 20.72 27.00
C VAL A 913 -16.54 22.20 27.36
N LEU A 914 -15.32 22.72 27.47
CA LEU A 914 -15.03 24.14 27.60
C LEU A 914 -14.69 24.73 26.23
N THR A 915 -15.30 25.84 25.84
CA THR A 915 -14.95 26.55 24.60
C THR A 915 -14.74 28.03 24.84
N VAL A 916 -13.61 28.54 24.34
CA VAL A 916 -13.26 29.96 24.32
C VAL A 916 -13.28 30.42 22.87
N SER A 917 -14.12 31.40 22.54
CA SER A 917 -14.34 31.87 21.16
C SER A 917 -14.09 33.38 21.03
N GLY A 918 -14.02 33.88 19.79
CA GLY A 918 -13.78 35.30 19.53
C GLY A 918 -12.36 35.71 19.90
N LEU A 919 -11.40 34.79 19.74
CA LEU A 919 -10.00 35.00 20.09
C LEU A 919 -9.29 35.92 19.09
N SER A 920 -9.51 35.70 17.79
CA SER A 920 -8.87 36.44 16.68
C SER A 920 -7.34 36.57 16.83
N LEU A 921 -6.68 35.52 17.32
CA LEU A 921 -5.24 35.51 17.62
C LEU A 921 -4.44 35.21 16.36
N GLY A 922 -3.40 35.99 16.06
CA GLY A 922 -2.55 35.74 14.89
C GLY A 922 -1.72 34.45 15.04
N LEU A 923 -1.63 33.64 13.99
CA LEU A 923 -0.88 32.37 14.01
C LEU A 923 0.64 32.58 14.18
N SER A 924 1.15 33.78 13.93
CA SER A 924 2.56 34.13 14.08
C SER A 924 2.99 34.47 15.51
N GLN A 925 2.06 34.48 16.48
CA GLN A 925 2.33 34.82 17.87
C GLN A 925 1.87 33.71 18.81
N GLY A 926 2.73 33.37 19.77
CA GLY A 926 2.36 32.46 20.85
C GLY A 926 1.35 33.12 21.79
N PHE A 927 0.52 32.31 22.43
CA PHE A 927 -0.48 32.74 23.41
C PHE A 927 -0.71 31.66 24.46
N SER A 928 -1.31 32.05 25.58
CA SER A 928 -1.65 31.16 26.68
C SER A 928 -3.13 31.28 27.07
N LEU A 929 -3.77 30.13 27.33
CA LEU A 929 -5.11 30.05 27.90
C LEU A 929 -5.01 29.32 29.23
N GLN A 930 -5.63 29.85 30.28
CA GLN A 930 -5.69 29.22 31.60
C GLN A 930 -7.13 29.18 32.09
N TRP A 931 -7.60 28.03 32.58
CA TRP A 931 -8.91 27.90 33.22
C TRP A 931 -8.76 27.58 34.71
N LEU A 932 -9.56 28.23 35.55
CA LEU A 932 -9.41 28.25 37.01
C LEU A 932 -10.67 27.82 37.76
#